data_AF-A0A444YGE5-F1
#
_entry.id   AF-A0A444YGE5-F1
#
_cell.length_a   1.000
_cell.length_b   1.000
_cell.length_c   1.000
_cell.angle_alpha   90.00
_cell.angle_beta   90.00
_cell.angle_gamma   90.00
#
_symmetry.space_group_name_H-M   'P 1'
#
loop_
_entity.id
_entity.type
_entity.pdbx_description
1 polymer ?
#
loop_
_entity_poly.entity_id
_entity_poly.type
_entity_poly.pdbx_seq_one_letter_code
_entity_poly.pdbx_strand_id
1 'polypeptide(L)'
;MTDAEDAVRRRNAVADYRKKLLQHKELESRVRSVIVKASSGPRYVVGCRSKVDKEKLTSGTRVVLDMTTLTIMRALPREVDPVVYNMLHEDPGNVSYSAVGGLSDQIRELRESIELPLMNPELFLRVGIKPPKGVLLYGPPGTGKTLLARAIASNIDANFLKVKMIMATNRPDVLDPALLRPGRLDRKIEIPLPNELSRMEILKIHAAGIAKHGEIDYEAVVKLAEGFNGADLRNVCTEAGMSAIRAERDYVIHEDFMKAVRKLNDAKKLESSAHYNRRDVHKASAETFFRKVKFWNDDGEEDAPPNVDGVNYFHVKVAGLLFVATNRVNVSPSLVLELLQRIARLIKDYLGVLNEDSLRKNFVLVYELLDEVIDFGYAQTTSTELLKSYIFNEPIMIDSAVMPPLGAASIFVKGNKRMPSTVITKSVVANEPGGRKREEIFVDVIEKISVTFNSSGYILTSEIDGTIQMKSYLTGNPEIRLALNEDLSIGRSDYASSTAVILDDCNFHESVHLDSFDTDRTLSLVPPEGEFPVMNYRMTQPFKPPFRINALLEETGPLKAEVIIKVCADFNPSINANTVLVQMPVPKFTNRVNFELDRESVGNTTDFKEANKRLEWSIKKVVGGAEHTLRAKLTFSQELLGNIMKEAGPVSMTFDIPMYHASRLQVKYLQIAKKSKAHNPYRWVRYVTQANSYVARLFL
;
A
#
# COMPACT_ATOMS: atom_id res chain seq x y z
N MET A 1 -27.68 66.38 59.60
CA MET A 1 -26.44 65.64 59.90
C MET A 1 -25.71 65.46 58.58
N THR A 2 -25.15 66.56 58.05
CA THR A 2 -23.78 67.11 58.21
C THR A 2 -22.78 66.47 57.26
N ASP A 3 -22.29 67.25 56.29
CA ASP A 3 -21.28 66.89 55.27
C ASP A 3 -20.01 66.20 55.84
N ALA A 4 -19.78 66.35 57.15
CA ALA A 4 -18.73 65.63 57.88
C ALA A 4 -18.98 64.11 57.92
N GLU A 5 -20.21 63.63 58.05
CA GLU A 5 -20.53 62.20 58.09
C GLU A 5 -20.38 61.54 56.72
N ASP A 6 -20.76 62.24 55.65
CA ASP A 6 -20.59 61.74 54.27
C ASP A 6 -19.13 61.75 53.82
N ALA A 7 -18.33 62.72 54.27
CA ALA A 7 -16.89 62.74 54.05
C ALA A 7 -16.19 61.56 54.77
N VAL A 8 -16.60 61.24 56.00
CA VAL A 8 -16.09 60.09 56.75
C VAL A 8 -16.53 58.77 56.10
N ARG A 9 -17.78 58.69 55.61
CA ARG A 9 -18.30 57.50 54.91
C ARG A 9 -17.56 57.24 53.59
N ARG A 10 -17.27 58.29 52.81
CA ARG A 10 -16.46 58.19 51.58
C ARG A 10 -15.00 57.84 51.88
N ARG A 11 -14.41 58.40 52.94
CA ARG A 11 -13.03 58.09 53.34
C ARG A 11 -12.89 56.64 53.82
N ASN A 12 -13.87 56.14 54.58
CA ASN A 12 -13.95 54.75 55.01
C ASN A 12 -14.21 53.80 53.84
N ALA A 13 -15.09 54.15 52.90
CA ALA A 13 -15.33 53.35 51.70
C ALA A 13 -14.10 53.27 50.79
N VAL A 14 -13.34 54.35 50.63
CA VAL A 14 -12.09 54.36 49.87
C VAL A 14 -10.98 53.59 50.59
N ALA A 15 -10.93 53.64 51.92
CA ALA A 15 -10.00 52.84 52.73
C ALA A 15 -10.33 51.34 52.64
N ASP A 16 -11.60 50.96 52.73
CA ASP A 16 -12.07 49.58 52.56
C ASP A 16 -11.85 49.08 51.13
N TYR A 17 -12.07 49.94 50.14
CA TYR A 17 -11.77 49.62 48.74
C TYR A 17 -10.26 49.45 48.52
N ARG A 18 -9.41 50.30 49.10
CA ARG A 18 -7.95 50.12 49.07
C ARG A 18 -7.51 48.85 49.79
N LYS A 19 -8.13 48.51 50.92
CA LYS A 19 -7.83 47.29 51.70
C LYS A 19 -8.26 46.04 50.94
N LYS A 20 -9.42 46.07 50.26
CA LYS A 20 -9.86 45.03 49.33
C LYS A 20 -8.97 44.94 48.09
N LEU A 21 -8.47 46.05 47.55
CA LEU A 21 -7.56 46.07 46.41
C LEU A 21 -6.15 45.57 46.78
N LEU A 22 -5.68 45.85 48.01
CA LEU A 22 -4.45 45.32 48.57
C LEU A 22 -4.57 43.82 48.88
N GLN A 23 -5.71 43.37 49.43
CA GLN A 23 -6.01 41.94 49.55
C GLN A 23 -6.10 41.26 48.19
N HIS A 24 -6.70 41.89 47.18
CA HIS A 24 -6.74 41.36 45.81
C HIS A 24 -5.34 41.34 45.18
N LYS A 25 -4.50 42.35 45.41
CA LYS A 25 -3.09 42.36 44.98
C LYS A 25 -2.21 41.36 45.74
N GLU A 26 -2.48 41.09 47.01
CA GLU A 26 -1.83 40.01 47.78
C GLU A 26 -2.34 38.62 47.37
N LEU A 27 -3.59 38.49 46.92
CA LEU A 27 -4.10 37.26 46.33
C LEU A 27 -3.56 37.04 44.91
N GLU A 28 -3.45 38.10 44.10
CA GLU A 28 -2.83 38.06 42.76
C GLU A 28 -1.31 37.81 42.84
N SER A 29 -0.63 38.30 43.87
CA SER A 29 0.80 37.99 44.07
C SER A 29 1.04 36.54 44.49
N ARG A 30 0.03 35.87 45.09
CA ARG A 30 0.10 34.45 45.49
C ARG A 30 -0.24 33.47 44.37
N VAL A 31 -0.94 33.91 43.33
CA VAL A 31 -1.25 33.09 42.15
C VAL A 31 -0.60 33.70 40.91
N ARG A 32 0.74 33.57 40.81
CA ARG A 32 1.40 33.70 39.51
C ARG A 32 0.90 32.59 38.60
N SER A 33 -0.08 32.92 37.78
CA SER A 33 -0.59 32.06 36.72
C SER A 33 0.47 31.94 35.62
N VAL A 34 0.82 30.71 35.24
CA VAL A 34 1.82 30.42 34.21
C VAL A 34 1.10 30.05 32.92
N ILE A 35 1.62 30.48 31.77
CA ILE A 35 1.05 30.10 30.47
C ILE A 35 1.68 28.79 30.03
N VAL A 36 0.86 27.74 29.91
CA VAL A 36 1.29 26.43 29.39
C VAL A 36 0.68 26.22 28.00
N LYS A 37 1.54 25.90 27.04
CA LYS A 37 1.16 25.59 25.66
C LYS A 37 1.10 24.07 25.50
N ALA A 38 -0.05 23.53 25.09
CA ALA A 38 -0.14 22.12 24.70
C ALA A 38 0.59 21.87 23.37
N SER A 39 1.13 20.66 23.18
CA SER A 39 2.01 20.26 22.06
C SER A 39 1.43 20.55 20.67
N SER A 40 0.10 20.52 20.52
CA SER A 40 -0.61 20.89 19.29
C SER A 40 -1.85 21.75 19.53
N GLY A 41 -1.96 22.39 20.71
CA GLY A 41 -3.21 22.99 21.19
C GLY A 41 -3.13 24.46 21.64
N PRO A 42 -4.25 25.00 22.15
CA PRO A 42 -4.35 26.37 22.65
C PRO A 42 -3.47 26.59 23.89
N ARG A 43 -3.23 27.87 24.23
CA ARG A 43 -2.46 28.27 25.41
C ARG A 43 -3.40 28.39 26.61
N TYR A 44 -3.06 27.71 27.71
CA TYR A 44 -3.83 27.73 28.95
C TYR A 44 -3.11 28.58 29.99
N VAL A 45 -3.87 29.39 30.72
CA VAL A 45 -3.39 30.12 31.89
C VAL A 45 -3.67 29.24 33.09
N VAL A 46 -2.62 28.69 33.71
CA VAL A 46 -2.74 27.64 34.72
C VAL A 46 -2.09 28.01 36.03
N GLY A 47 -2.67 27.54 37.13
CA GLY A 47 -2.09 27.63 38.47
C GLY A 47 -1.01 26.57 38.67
N CYS A 48 -0.11 26.81 39.63
CA CYS A 48 0.95 25.87 40.01
C CYS A 48 0.71 25.36 41.43
N ARG A 49 0.78 24.03 41.63
CA ARG A 49 0.58 23.42 42.95
C ARG A 49 1.71 23.83 43.90
N SER A 50 1.40 24.04 45.18
CA SER A 50 2.36 24.55 46.20
C SER A 50 3.62 23.71 46.39
N LYS A 51 3.59 22.42 46.03
CA LYS A 51 4.73 21.48 46.10
C LYS A 51 5.72 21.58 44.94
N VAL A 52 5.44 22.37 43.90
CA VAL A 52 6.33 22.51 42.74
C VAL A 52 7.23 23.74 42.93
N ASP A 53 8.54 23.52 42.81
CA ASP A 53 9.55 24.57 42.91
C ASP A 53 9.39 25.58 41.77
N LYS A 54 8.88 26.78 42.09
CA LYS A 54 8.50 27.78 41.08
C LYS A 54 9.71 28.41 40.37
N GLU A 55 10.88 28.39 41.00
CA GLU A 55 12.12 28.93 40.44
C GLU A 55 12.73 28.05 39.33
N LYS A 56 12.38 26.75 39.31
CA LYS A 56 12.84 25.79 38.28
C LYS A 56 12.01 25.82 37.00
N LEU A 57 10.89 26.54 36.99
CA LEU A 57 9.98 26.66 35.84
C LEU A 57 10.41 27.82 34.93
N THR A 58 11.45 27.60 34.12
CA THR A 58 11.88 28.56 33.10
C THR A 58 11.15 28.34 31.77
N SER A 59 11.17 29.33 30.88
CA SER A 59 10.55 29.23 29.55
C SER A 59 11.06 28.00 28.77
N GLY A 60 10.15 27.18 28.25
CA GLY A 60 10.46 25.93 27.56
C GLY A 60 10.59 24.69 28.47
N THR A 61 10.28 24.80 29.77
CA THR A 61 10.19 23.64 30.67
C THR A 61 8.91 22.86 30.41
N ARG A 62 9.01 21.54 30.21
CA ARG A 62 7.83 20.66 30.05
C ARG A 62 7.22 20.39 31.43
N VAL A 63 5.89 20.43 31.52
CA VAL A 63 5.15 20.27 32.78
C VAL A 63 3.97 19.32 32.60
N VAL A 64 3.64 18.57 33.65
CA VAL A 64 2.43 17.75 33.70
C VAL A 64 1.30 18.58 34.31
N LEU A 65 0.14 18.59 33.64
CA LEU A 65 -1.07 19.23 34.13
C LEU A 65 -2.06 18.18 34.65
N ASP A 66 -2.78 18.51 35.71
CA ASP A 66 -3.97 17.74 36.10
C ASP A 66 -5.07 17.88 35.03
N MET A 67 -5.65 16.79 34.55
CA MET A 67 -6.63 16.81 33.46
C MET A 67 -7.93 17.53 33.86
N THR A 68 -8.27 17.53 35.14
CA THR A 68 -9.50 18.17 35.64
C THR A 68 -9.32 19.65 35.98
N THR A 69 -8.22 20.01 36.65
CA THR A 69 -8.01 21.38 37.16
C THR A 69 -7.01 22.20 36.34
N LEU A 70 -6.37 21.59 35.34
CA LEU A 70 -5.29 22.15 34.53
C LEU A 70 -4.12 22.69 35.36
N THR A 71 -3.99 22.32 36.63
CA THR A 71 -2.91 22.82 37.50
C THR A 71 -1.59 22.09 37.23
N ILE A 72 -0.47 22.82 37.27
CA ILE A 72 0.86 22.20 37.12
C ILE A 72 1.13 21.29 38.33
N MET A 73 1.22 19.99 38.07
CA MET A 73 1.48 18.96 39.07
C MET A 73 2.97 18.76 39.33
N ARG A 74 3.80 18.78 38.27
CA ARG A 74 5.26 18.62 38.34
C ARG A 74 5.96 19.09 37.05
N ALA A 75 7.24 19.45 37.17
CA ALA A 75 8.13 19.71 36.02
C ALA A 75 8.76 18.40 35.53
N LEU A 76 8.95 18.27 34.22
CA LEU A 76 9.61 17.15 33.55
C LEU A 76 11.05 17.51 33.18
N PRO A 77 12.03 16.59 33.32
CA PRO A 77 13.39 16.77 32.83
C PRO A 77 13.43 17.00 31.31
N ARG A 78 14.50 17.63 30.81
CA ARG A 78 14.54 18.12 29.43
C ARG A 78 14.70 17.06 28.33
N GLU A 79 14.96 15.79 28.64
CA GLU A 79 15.43 14.84 27.63
C GLU A 79 14.88 13.41 27.79
N VAL A 80 13.61 13.23 28.14
CA VAL A 80 13.00 11.89 28.05
C VAL A 80 11.58 11.99 27.48
N ASP A 81 11.34 11.20 26.45
CA ASP A 81 10.03 10.99 25.85
C ASP A 81 9.04 10.47 26.91
N PRO A 82 7.85 11.08 27.09
CA PRO A 82 6.86 10.60 28.07
C PRO A 82 6.46 9.13 27.88
N VAL A 83 6.67 8.54 26.70
CA VAL A 83 6.47 7.10 26.46
C VAL A 83 7.51 6.25 27.20
N VAL A 84 8.76 6.72 27.32
CA VAL A 84 9.86 6.02 28.01
C VAL A 84 9.69 6.06 29.53
N TYR A 85 9.12 7.14 30.08
CA TYR A 85 8.85 7.25 31.52
C TYR A 85 7.69 6.34 31.98
N ASN A 86 6.82 5.90 31.07
CA ASN A 86 5.78 4.91 31.32
C ASN A 86 6.29 3.45 31.21
N MET A 87 7.57 3.22 30.92
CA MET A 87 8.15 1.88 31.01
C MET A 87 8.16 1.45 32.47
N LEU A 88 7.44 0.36 32.76
CA LEU A 88 7.34 -0.23 34.09
C LEU A 88 8.75 -0.52 34.63
N HIS A 89 9.08 0.07 35.78
CA HIS A 89 10.22 -0.31 36.58
C HIS A 89 9.94 -1.73 37.10
N GLU A 90 10.71 -2.72 36.66
CA GLU A 90 10.64 -4.08 37.22
C GLU A 90 11.81 -4.21 38.20
N ASP A 91 11.51 -4.27 39.51
CA ASP A 91 12.53 -4.57 40.51
C ASP A 91 13.13 -5.96 40.18
N PRO A 92 14.46 -6.09 40.02
CA PRO A 92 15.05 -7.32 39.48
C PRO A 92 14.81 -8.58 40.34
N GLY A 93 14.36 -8.45 41.59
CA GLY A 93 14.22 -9.55 42.54
C GLY A 93 15.57 -10.16 42.94
N ASN A 94 15.64 -10.80 44.11
CA ASN A 94 16.86 -11.44 44.62
C ASN A 94 17.15 -12.78 43.91
N VAL A 95 17.47 -12.75 42.62
CA VAL A 95 17.86 -13.95 41.86
C VAL A 95 19.38 -14.00 41.73
N SER A 96 20.01 -14.99 42.37
CA SER A 96 21.46 -15.21 42.29
C SER A 96 21.85 -16.17 41.16
N TYR A 97 23.11 -16.15 40.73
CA TYR A 97 23.63 -17.03 39.66
C TYR A 97 23.47 -18.54 39.97
N SER A 98 23.30 -18.94 41.23
CA SER A 98 23.05 -20.33 41.63
C SER A 98 21.66 -20.85 41.22
N ALA A 99 20.73 -19.96 40.82
CA ALA A 99 19.42 -20.33 40.31
C ALA A 99 19.42 -20.69 38.81
N VAL A 100 20.57 -20.60 38.12
CA VAL A 100 20.70 -20.90 36.69
C VAL A 100 21.58 -22.14 36.50
N GLY A 101 20.96 -23.28 36.17
CA GLY A 101 21.66 -24.55 35.92
C GLY A 101 22.17 -24.71 34.49
N GLY A 102 23.35 -25.33 34.32
CA GLY A 102 23.86 -25.80 33.02
C GLY A 102 24.40 -24.74 32.05
N LEU A 103 24.54 -23.47 32.47
CA LEU A 103 24.95 -22.34 31.63
C LEU A 103 26.24 -21.64 32.10
N SER A 104 27.17 -22.39 32.71
CA SER A 104 28.38 -21.86 33.36
C SER A 104 29.28 -21.06 32.40
N ASP A 105 29.44 -21.52 31.16
CA ASP A 105 30.25 -20.83 30.15
C ASP A 105 29.60 -19.51 29.70
N GLN A 106 28.27 -19.50 29.54
CA GLN A 106 27.51 -18.32 29.15
C GLN A 106 27.45 -17.28 30.28
N ILE A 107 27.39 -17.71 31.54
CA ILE A 107 27.49 -16.83 32.71
C ILE A 107 28.86 -16.14 32.74
N ARG A 108 29.95 -16.87 32.49
CA ARG A 108 31.31 -16.30 32.44
C ARG A 108 31.45 -15.24 31.34
N GLU A 109 31.01 -15.55 30.12
CA GLU A 109 31.06 -14.58 29.00
C GLU A 109 30.24 -13.31 29.26
N LEU A 110 29.10 -13.43 29.94
CA LEU A 110 28.27 -12.28 30.29
C LEU A 110 28.91 -11.40 31.37
N ARG A 111 29.61 -11.99 32.34
CA ARG A 111 30.35 -11.24 33.37
C ARG A 111 31.49 -10.43 32.78
N GLU A 112 32.27 -11.02 31.87
CA GLU A 112 33.38 -10.33 31.22
C GLU A 112 32.93 -9.20 30.29
N SER A 113 31.75 -9.34 29.68
CA SER A 113 31.21 -8.36 28.73
C SER A 113 30.38 -7.24 29.37
N ILE A 114 29.80 -7.46 30.55
CA ILE A 114 28.91 -6.48 31.19
C ILE A 114 29.43 -6.04 32.56
N GLU A 115 29.80 -6.97 33.44
CA GLU A 115 30.21 -6.67 34.82
C GLU A 115 31.62 -6.06 34.87
N LEU A 116 32.57 -6.61 34.11
CA LEU A 116 33.96 -6.14 34.08
C LEU A 116 34.13 -4.70 33.53
N PRO A 117 33.48 -4.29 32.42
CA PRO A 117 33.58 -2.91 31.95
C PRO A 117 32.87 -1.88 32.85
N LEU A 118 31.81 -2.29 33.56
CA LEU A 118 31.06 -1.42 34.44
C LEU A 118 31.74 -1.21 35.78
N MET A 119 32.33 -2.26 36.36
CA MET A 119 33.04 -2.17 37.63
C MET A 119 34.45 -1.58 37.47
N ASN A 120 35.18 -1.94 36.40
CA ASN A 120 36.58 -1.56 36.21
C ASN A 120 36.86 -0.91 34.84
N PRO A 121 36.25 0.24 34.51
CA PRO A 121 36.40 0.90 33.19
C PRO A 121 37.83 1.35 32.87
N GLU A 122 38.64 1.61 33.90
CA GLU A 122 40.04 2.04 33.74
C GLU A 122 40.94 0.97 33.10
N LEU A 123 40.60 -0.32 33.24
CA LEU A 123 41.35 -1.41 32.62
C LEU A 123 41.22 -1.35 31.09
N PHE A 124 40.04 -1.01 30.58
CA PHE A 124 39.76 -0.88 29.15
C PHE A 124 40.47 0.35 28.56
N LEU A 125 40.52 1.46 29.31
CA LEU A 125 41.23 2.67 28.92
C LEU A 125 42.76 2.48 28.89
N ARG A 126 43.33 1.78 29.88
CA ARG A 126 44.78 1.46 29.92
C ARG A 126 45.23 0.56 28.77
N VAL A 127 44.37 -0.38 28.37
CA VAL A 127 44.64 -1.31 27.27
C VAL A 127 44.26 -0.71 25.90
N GLY A 128 43.56 0.43 25.88
CA GLY A 128 43.18 1.14 24.65
C GLY A 128 42.05 0.46 23.85
N ILE A 129 41.30 -0.44 24.49
CA ILE A 129 40.21 -1.21 23.87
C ILE A 129 38.86 -0.62 24.24
N LYS A 130 37.93 -0.57 23.27
CA LYS A 130 36.58 -0.07 23.50
C LYS A 130 35.71 -1.16 24.14
N PRO A 131 34.96 -0.87 25.21
CA PRO A 131 34.09 -1.86 25.83
C PRO A 131 32.96 -2.29 24.88
N PRO A 132 32.48 -3.54 24.99
CA PRO A 132 31.37 -4.04 24.18
C PRO A 132 30.07 -3.28 24.50
N LYS A 133 29.27 -2.99 23.48
CA LYS A 133 28.09 -2.09 23.58
C LYS A 133 26.77 -2.81 23.86
N GLY A 134 26.74 -4.14 23.86
CA GLY A 134 25.54 -4.92 24.13
C GLY A 134 25.73 -6.43 23.98
N VAL A 135 24.80 -7.20 24.54
CA VAL A 135 24.80 -8.67 24.50
C VAL A 135 23.40 -9.18 24.13
N LEU A 136 23.32 -10.07 23.14
CA LEU A 136 22.07 -10.69 22.66
C LEU A 136 21.96 -12.14 23.14
N LEU A 137 20.87 -12.50 23.82
CA LEU A 137 20.57 -13.85 24.29
C LEU A 137 19.46 -14.47 23.43
N TYR A 138 19.70 -15.62 22.79
CA TYR A 138 18.66 -16.30 21.99
C TYR A 138 18.72 -17.83 22.09
N GLY A 139 17.61 -18.50 21.76
CA GLY A 139 17.35 -19.92 22.01
C GLY A 139 15.84 -20.26 21.89
N PRO A 140 15.38 -21.53 21.91
CA PRO A 140 13.95 -21.88 21.91
C PRO A 140 13.26 -21.33 23.17
N PRO A 141 11.92 -21.18 23.18
CA PRO A 141 11.22 -20.77 24.39
C PRO A 141 11.44 -21.79 25.53
N GLY A 142 11.70 -21.31 26.76
CA GLY A 142 11.84 -22.15 27.97
C GLY A 142 13.27 -22.37 28.52
N THR A 143 14.34 -21.95 27.84
CA THR A 143 15.73 -22.29 28.24
C THR A 143 16.40 -21.28 29.22
N GLY A 144 15.64 -20.62 30.11
CA GLY A 144 16.21 -19.77 31.17
C GLY A 144 16.79 -18.39 30.78
N LYS A 145 16.66 -17.94 29.52
CA LYS A 145 17.21 -16.65 29.01
C LYS A 145 16.77 -15.41 29.79
N THR A 146 15.51 -15.36 30.19
CA THR A 146 14.96 -14.24 30.98
C THR A 146 15.48 -14.27 32.42
N LEU A 147 15.73 -15.47 32.95
CA LEU A 147 16.17 -15.71 34.33
C LEU A 147 17.66 -15.33 34.49
N LEU A 148 18.51 -15.66 33.51
CA LEU A 148 19.91 -15.25 33.46
C LEU A 148 20.09 -13.72 33.38
N ALA A 149 19.28 -13.04 32.57
CA ALA A 149 19.30 -11.58 32.47
C ALA A 149 18.87 -10.88 33.77
N ARG A 150 17.95 -11.48 34.54
CA ARG A 150 17.53 -10.98 35.85
C ARG A 150 18.62 -11.18 36.92
N ALA A 151 19.31 -12.33 36.90
CA ALA A 151 20.39 -12.62 37.84
C ALA A 151 21.60 -11.67 37.69
N ILE A 152 21.93 -11.24 36.47
CA ILE A 152 22.99 -10.25 36.22
C ILE A 152 22.55 -8.86 36.71
N ALA A 153 21.32 -8.45 36.38
CA ALA A 153 20.79 -7.14 36.78
C ALA A 153 20.73 -6.98 38.32
N SER A 154 20.40 -8.05 39.05
CA SER A 154 20.39 -8.07 40.52
C SER A 154 21.79 -7.96 41.15
N ASN A 155 22.86 -8.39 40.46
CA ASN A 155 24.22 -8.38 41.03
C ASN A 155 25.00 -7.09 40.76
N ILE A 156 24.61 -6.32 39.73
CA ILE A 156 25.28 -5.07 39.32
C ILE A 156 24.58 -3.83 39.92
N ASP A 157 23.52 -4.03 40.71
CA ASP A 157 22.71 -2.97 41.35
C ASP A 157 22.26 -1.89 40.34
N ALA A 158 21.92 -2.32 39.13
CA ALA A 158 21.62 -1.46 37.99
C ALA A 158 20.10 -1.40 37.72
N ASN A 159 19.56 -0.20 37.52
CA ASN A 159 18.17 0.00 37.16
C ASN A 159 17.87 -0.54 35.75
N PHE A 160 16.95 -1.50 35.64
CA PHE A 160 16.63 -2.19 34.41
C PHE A 160 15.60 -1.43 33.57
N LEU A 161 16.03 -0.81 32.46
CA LEU A 161 15.13 -0.34 31.41
C LEU A 161 15.15 -1.35 30.24
N LYS A 162 14.05 -2.07 30.07
CA LYS A 162 13.95 -3.17 29.11
C LYS A 162 13.33 -2.71 27.79
N VAL A 163 14.17 -2.47 26.78
CA VAL A 163 13.75 -2.62 25.37
C VAL A 163 14.54 -3.78 24.78
N LYS A 164 13.88 -4.94 24.62
CA LYS A 164 14.49 -6.14 24.06
C LYS A 164 13.84 -6.43 22.72
N MET A 165 14.64 -6.39 21.66
CA MET A 165 14.28 -6.97 20.37
C MET A 165 14.93 -8.33 20.27
N ILE A 166 14.11 -9.38 20.34
CA ILE A 166 14.51 -10.76 20.09
C ILE A 166 13.98 -11.11 18.71
N MET A 167 14.90 -11.42 17.79
CA MET A 167 14.57 -11.87 16.44
C MET A 167 14.88 -13.36 16.37
N ALA A 168 13.92 -14.16 15.96
CA ALA A 168 14.09 -15.59 15.70
C ALA A 168 13.79 -15.83 14.22
N THR A 169 14.72 -16.46 13.50
CA THR A 169 14.51 -16.88 12.12
C THR A 169 14.94 -18.32 11.97
N ASN A 170 14.14 -19.10 11.25
CA ASN A 170 14.50 -20.45 10.82
C ASN A 170 15.37 -20.42 9.55
N ARG A 171 15.63 -19.23 8.99
CA ARG A 171 16.34 -18.99 7.72
C ARG A 171 17.37 -17.87 7.86
N PRO A 172 18.51 -18.11 8.54
CA PRO A 172 19.55 -17.11 8.72
C PRO A 172 20.28 -16.74 7.41
N ASP A 173 20.15 -17.56 6.37
CA ASP A 173 20.65 -17.33 5.01
C ASP A 173 19.91 -16.21 4.26
N VAL A 174 18.68 -15.89 4.71
CA VAL A 174 17.81 -14.87 4.10
C VAL A 174 18.03 -13.49 4.75
N LEU A 175 18.73 -13.43 5.89
CA LEU A 175 19.06 -12.16 6.55
C LEU A 175 20.10 -11.39 5.73
N ASP A 176 19.85 -10.10 5.53
CA ASP A 176 20.79 -9.21 4.83
C ASP A 176 22.17 -9.26 5.50
N PRO A 177 23.25 -9.56 4.74
CA PRO A 177 24.63 -9.54 5.25
C PRO A 177 25.03 -8.23 5.93
N ALA A 178 24.37 -7.11 5.62
CA ALA A 178 24.57 -5.81 6.26
C ALA A 178 24.12 -5.77 7.73
N LEU A 179 23.09 -6.55 8.10
CA LEU A 179 22.67 -6.76 9.49
C LEU A 179 23.66 -7.67 10.24
N LEU A 180 24.33 -8.57 9.49
CA LEU A 180 25.33 -9.51 9.99
C LEU A 180 26.74 -8.90 10.10
N ARG A 181 26.92 -7.61 9.77
CA ARG A 181 28.19 -6.90 9.89
C ARG A 181 28.52 -6.64 11.37
N PRO A 182 29.82 -6.71 11.75
CA PRO A 182 30.27 -6.40 13.10
C PRO A 182 29.82 -5.01 13.57
N GLY A 183 29.26 -4.93 14.78
CA GLY A 183 28.67 -3.74 15.40
C GLY A 183 27.13 -3.63 15.25
N ARG A 184 26.43 -4.68 14.81
CA ARG A 184 24.95 -4.69 14.65
C ARG A 184 24.28 -5.93 15.26
N LEU A 185 24.39 -7.10 14.64
CA LEU A 185 23.93 -8.39 15.19
C LEU A 185 25.14 -9.28 15.48
N ASP A 186 25.79 -9.03 16.60
CA ASP A 186 27.16 -9.49 16.85
C ASP A 186 27.28 -10.95 17.32
N ARG A 187 26.18 -11.61 17.73
CA ARG A 187 26.21 -12.99 18.26
C ARG A 187 25.20 -13.91 17.58
N LYS A 188 25.71 -15.07 17.12
CA LYS A 188 24.98 -16.21 16.56
C LYS A 188 25.23 -17.44 17.48
N ILE A 189 24.17 -17.96 18.07
CA ILE A 189 23.94 -19.13 18.93
C ILE A 189 22.93 -20.07 18.24
N GLU A 190 23.37 -20.90 17.31
CA GLU A 190 22.49 -21.89 16.68
C GLU A 190 21.86 -22.82 17.73
N ILE A 191 20.57 -23.16 17.56
CA ILE A 191 19.93 -24.15 18.42
C ILE A 191 19.61 -25.39 17.58
N PRO A 192 20.28 -26.51 17.85
CA PRO A 192 20.02 -27.75 17.15
C PRO A 192 18.73 -28.42 17.63
N LEU A 193 18.31 -29.45 16.89
CA LEU A 193 17.26 -30.37 17.35
C LEU A 193 17.66 -31.01 18.69
N PRO A 194 16.69 -31.28 19.58
CA PRO A 194 16.97 -31.84 20.89
C PRO A 194 17.62 -33.22 20.76
N ASN A 195 18.70 -33.45 21.51
CA ASN A 195 19.32 -34.76 21.65
C ASN A 195 18.43 -35.71 22.48
N GLU A 196 18.79 -36.98 22.58
CA GLU A 196 17.98 -38.01 23.26
C GLU A 196 17.63 -37.63 24.71
N LEU A 197 18.62 -37.15 25.47
CA LEU A 197 18.43 -36.70 26.86
C LEU A 197 17.47 -35.50 26.94
N SER A 198 17.64 -34.49 26.07
CA SER A 198 16.76 -33.32 26.00
C SER A 198 15.34 -33.70 25.57
N ARG A 199 15.17 -34.65 24.63
CA ARG A 199 13.84 -35.15 24.24
C ARG A 199 13.14 -35.83 25.42
N MET A 200 13.88 -36.60 26.22
CA MET A 200 13.33 -37.22 27.43
C MET A 200 12.87 -36.20 28.47
N GLU A 201 13.65 -35.16 28.71
CA GLU A 201 13.26 -34.07 29.63
C GLU A 201 12.02 -33.32 29.12
N ILE A 202 11.99 -32.96 27.84
CA ILE A 202 10.85 -32.26 27.21
C ILE A 202 9.58 -33.12 27.29
N LEU A 203 9.70 -34.41 27.00
CA LEU A 203 8.59 -35.35 27.06
C LEU A 203 8.06 -35.50 28.49
N LYS A 204 8.94 -35.60 29.49
CA LYS A 204 8.55 -35.64 30.91
C LYS A 204 7.81 -34.36 31.36
N ILE A 205 8.25 -33.19 30.89
CA ILE A 205 7.59 -31.91 31.16
C ILE A 205 6.17 -31.90 30.60
N HIS A 206 6.00 -32.25 29.32
CA HIS A 206 4.67 -32.25 28.69
C HIS A 206 3.77 -33.35 29.23
N ALA A 207 4.34 -34.47 29.69
CA ALA A 207 3.59 -35.53 30.33
C ALA A 207 3.22 -35.19 31.78
N ALA A 208 3.86 -34.23 32.45
CA ALA A 208 3.67 -33.98 33.89
C ALA A 208 2.21 -33.68 34.29
N GLY A 209 1.45 -33.01 33.42
CA GLY A 209 0.05 -32.66 33.66
C GLY A 209 -0.98 -33.73 33.25
N ILE A 210 -0.53 -34.91 32.79
CA ILE A 210 -1.43 -35.97 32.30
C ILE A 210 -1.68 -36.98 33.42
N ALA A 211 -2.94 -37.38 33.61
CA ALA A 211 -3.32 -38.48 34.50
C ALA A 211 -2.80 -39.80 33.92
N LYS A 212 -1.91 -40.48 34.65
CA LYS A 212 -1.23 -41.70 34.20
C LYS A 212 -1.52 -42.84 35.15
N HIS A 213 -1.59 -44.05 34.60
CA HIS A 213 -1.70 -45.27 35.39
C HIS A 213 -0.57 -46.23 35.01
N GLY A 214 0.17 -46.70 36.01
CA GLY A 214 1.40 -47.47 35.83
C GLY A 214 2.63 -46.60 35.54
N GLU A 215 3.80 -47.26 35.45
CA GLU A 215 5.03 -46.59 35.05
C GLU A 215 5.12 -46.44 33.54
N ILE A 216 5.54 -45.26 33.09
CA ILE A 216 5.77 -44.98 31.67
C ILE A 216 7.27 -44.99 31.42
N ASP A 217 7.72 -45.95 30.61
CA ASP A 217 9.08 -45.96 30.11
C ASP A 217 9.26 -44.86 29.05
N TYR A 218 9.72 -43.69 29.48
CA TYR A 218 10.03 -42.57 28.61
C TYR A 218 11.26 -42.81 27.72
N GLU A 219 12.17 -43.71 28.12
CA GLU A 219 13.37 -44.01 27.35
C GLU A 219 13.00 -44.75 26.06
N ALA A 220 12.12 -45.75 26.16
CA ALA A 220 11.59 -46.46 24.99
C ALA A 220 10.82 -45.53 24.02
N VAL A 221 10.04 -44.58 24.57
CA VAL A 221 9.27 -43.62 23.77
C VAL A 221 10.19 -42.65 23.02
N VAL A 222 11.26 -42.18 23.67
CA VAL A 222 12.23 -41.24 23.09
C VAL A 222 13.12 -41.88 22.04
N LYS A 223 13.49 -43.16 22.20
CA LYS A 223 14.21 -43.93 21.18
C LYS A 223 13.44 -44.02 19.86
N LEU A 224 12.12 -44.08 19.91
CA LEU A 224 11.26 -44.07 18.72
C LEU A 224 10.96 -42.65 18.19
N ALA A 225 11.25 -41.61 18.95
CA ALA A 225 11.01 -40.21 18.62
C ALA A 225 12.28 -39.52 18.07
N GLU A 226 13.10 -40.25 17.29
CA GLU A 226 14.31 -39.70 16.69
C GLU A 226 13.98 -38.54 15.72
N GLY A 227 14.69 -37.42 15.85
CA GLY A 227 14.45 -36.22 15.03
C GLY A 227 13.17 -35.44 15.37
N PHE A 228 12.49 -35.77 16.48
CA PHE A 228 11.32 -35.02 16.94
C PHE A 228 11.74 -33.70 17.60
N ASN A 229 11.03 -32.63 17.29
CA ASN A 229 11.18 -31.34 17.96
C ASN A 229 10.27 -31.29 19.22
N GLY A 230 10.33 -30.20 19.99
CA GLY A 230 9.52 -30.08 21.21
C GLY A 230 8.00 -30.07 20.97
N ALA A 231 7.54 -29.54 19.83
CA ALA A 231 6.12 -29.57 19.47
C ALA A 231 5.67 -30.99 19.11
N ASP A 232 6.50 -31.76 18.40
CA ASP A 232 6.23 -33.16 18.09
C ASP A 232 6.09 -33.98 19.38
N LEU A 233 6.98 -33.78 20.36
CA LEU A 233 6.90 -34.47 21.66
C LEU A 233 5.67 -34.06 22.48
N ARG A 234 5.21 -32.80 22.36
CA ARG A 234 3.93 -32.37 22.93
C ARG A 234 2.74 -33.04 22.22
N ASN A 235 2.82 -33.20 20.90
CA ASN A 235 1.79 -33.88 20.12
C ASN A 235 1.74 -35.37 20.46
N VAL A 236 2.88 -36.01 20.76
CA VAL A 236 2.93 -37.37 21.30
C VAL A 236 2.08 -37.47 22.58
N CYS A 237 2.27 -36.56 23.53
CA CYS A 237 1.47 -36.51 24.76
C CYS A 237 -0.03 -36.30 24.48
N THR A 238 -0.36 -35.46 23.50
CA THR A 238 -1.74 -35.13 23.14
C THR A 238 -2.44 -36.31 22.47
N GLU A 239 -1.78 -36.98 21.52
CA GLU A 239 -2.31 -38.18 20.86
C GLU A 239 -2.39 -39.37 21.80
N ALA A 240 -1.49 -39.49 22.77
CA ALA A 240 -1.59 -40.49 23.84
C ALA A 240 -2.85 -40.24 24.70
N GLY A 241 -3.12 -38.99 25.08
CA GLY A 241 -4.36 -38.59 25.76
C GLY A 241 -5.62 -38.89 24.95
N MET A 242 -5.63 -38.54 23.66
CA MET A 242 -6.76 -38.84 22.76
C MET A 242 -6.96 -40.34 22.57
N SER A 243 -5.89 -41.14 22.57
CA SER A 243 -5.98 -42.60 22.47
C SER A 243 -6.57 -43.23 23.73
N ALA A 244 -6.25 -42.68 24.91
CA ALA A 244 -6.89 -43.07 26.16
C ALA A 244 -8.39 -42.73 26.17
N ILE A 245 -8.77 -41.52 25.74
CA ILE A 245 -10.17 -41.09 25.64
C ILE A 245 -10.96 -41.97 24.66
N ARG A 246 -10.39 -42.31 23.49
CA ARG A 246 -11.02 -43.22 22.51
C ARG A 246 -11.21 -44.63 23.06
N ALA A 247 -10.42 -45.02 24.05
CA ALA A 247 -10.54 -46.30 24.74
C ALA A 247 -11.40 -46.19 26.02
N GLU A 248 -12.15 -45.10 26.18
CA GLU A 248 -13.03 -44.82 27.32
C GLU A 248 -12.31 -44.86 28.67
N ARG A 249 -11.04 -44.41 28.70
CA ARG A 249 -10.21 -44.32 29.91
C ARG A 249 -9.92 -42.87 30.28
N ASP A 250 -10.00 -42.57 31.58
CA ASP A 250 -9.65 -41.25 32.16
C ASP A 250 -8.15 -41.11 32.49
N TYR A 251 -7.34 -42.09 32.11
CA TYR A 251 -5.89 -42.12 32.34
C TYR A 251 -5.14 -42.73 31.16
N VAL A 252 -3.90 -42.28 30.98
CA VAL A 252 -3.00 -42.72 29.91
C VAL A 252 -2.07 -43.82 30.42
N ILE A 253 -1.86 -44.85 29.61
CA ILE A 253 -0.92 -45.95 29.87
C ILE A 253 0.27 -45.91 28.91
N HIS A 254 1.32 -46.69 29.18
CA HIS A 254 2.52 -46.73 28.34
C HIS A 254 2.22 -47.05 26.85
N GLU A 255 1.26 -47.94 26.58
CA GLU A 255 0.91 -48.33 25.20
C GLU A 255 0.36 -47.15 24.37
N ASP A 256 -0.34 -46.20 25.01
CA ASP A 256 -0.90 -45.03 24.33
C ASP A 256 0.22 -44.09 23.83
N PHE A 257 1.30 -43.93 24.61
CA PHE A 257 2.48 -43.18 24.21
C PHE A 257 3.21 -43.86 23.04
N MET A 258 3.33 -45.19 23.07
CA MET A 258 3.97 -45.95 21.99
C MET A 258 3.16 -45.88 20.68
N LYS A 259 1.83 -45.93 20.75
CA LYS A 259 0.94 -45.73 19.59
C LYS A 259 1.05 -44.30 19.03
N ALA A 260 1.08 -43.29 19.90
CA ALA A 260 1.18 -41.90 19.52
C ALA A 260 2.49 -41.57 18.78
N VAL A 261 3.64 -42.04 19.27
CA VAL A 261 4.93 -41.83 18.58
C VAL A 261 4.95 -42.47 17.21
N ARG A 262 4.49 -43.72 17.08
CA ARG A 262 4.46 -44.43 15.79
C ARG A 262 3.61 -43.69 14.76
N LYS A 263 2.40 -43.29 15.15
CA LYS A 263 1.47 -42.54 14.30
C LYS A 263 2.08 -41.22 13.80
N LEU A 264 2.73 -40.47 14.70
CA LEU A 264 3.37 -39.21 14.33
C LEU A 264 4.61 -39.42 13.46
N ASN A 265 5.35 -40.51 13.66
CA ASN A 265 6.50 -40.84 12.81
C ASN A 265 6.07 -41.19 11.37
N ASP A 266 4.96 -41.90 11.21
CA ASP A 266 4.40 -42.20 9.89
C ASP A 266 3.87 -40.94 9.19
N ALA A 267 3.21 -40.04 9.93
CA ALA A 267 2.79 -38.73 9.40
C ALA A 267 3.99 -37.88 8.94
N LYS A 268 5.10 -37.92 9.68
CA LYS A 268 6.33 -37.18 9.36
C LYS A 268 7.06 -37.73 8.14
N LYS A 269 7.00 -39.04 7.89
CA LYS A 269 7.48 -39.66 6.64
C LYS A 269 6.70 -39.14 5.42
N LEU A 270 5.38 -38.96 5.56
CA LEU A 270 4.54 -38.36 4.52
C LEU A 270 4.84 -36.86 4.30
N GLU A 271 5.03 -36.08 5.37
CA GLU A 271 5.40 -34.66 5.28
C GLU A 271 6.79 -34.44 4.66
N SER A 272 7.78 -35.27 4.99
CA SER A 272 9.12 -35.19 4.40
C SER A 272 9.15 -35.47 2.89
N SER A 273 8.23 -36.31 2.37
CA SER A 273 8.00 -36.46 0.93
C SER A 273 7.32 -35.24 0.30
N ALA A 274 6.38 -34.60 1.00
CA ALA A 274 5.69 -33.40 0.51
C ALA A 274 6.59 -32.15 0.50
N HIS A 275 7.49 -32.02 1.47
CA HIS A 275 8.41 -30.87 1.56
C HIS A 275 9.56 -30.93 0.54
N TYR A 276 9.92 -32.14 0.06
CA TYR A 276 10.90 -32.33 -1.02
C TYR A 276 10.31 -32.02 -2.40
N ASN A 277 8.98 -32.17 -2.58
CA ASN A 277 8.26 -32.01 -3.85
C ASN A 277 7.91 -30.57 -4.24
N ARG A 278 8.49 -29.54 -3.62
CA ARG A 278 8.32 -28.13 -4.05
C ARG A 278 9.62 -27.33 -4.21
N ARG A 279 10.78 -27.98 -4.10
CA ARG A 279 12.04 -27.47 -4.66
C ARG A 279 12.12 -27.72 -6.18
N ASP A 280 10.99 -27.63 -6.86
CA ASP A 280 10.88 -27.98 -8.26
C ASP A 280 11.66 -26.99 -9.14
N VAL A 281 11.66 -25.70 -8.83
CA VAL A 281 12.35 -24.70 -9.66
C VAL A 281 13.74 -24.41 -9.10
N HIS A 282 14.77 -24.61 -9.92
CA HIS A 282 16.17 -24.33 -9.57
C HIS A 282 16.37 -22.85 -9.23
N LYS A 283 17.21 -22.51 -8.23
CA LYS A 283 17.45 -21.10 -7.82
C LYS A 283 17.99 -20.21 -8.97
N ALA A 284 18.66 -20.80 -9.96
CA ALA A 284 19.12 -20.12 -11.18
C ALA A 284 18.02 -19.87 -12.23
N SER A 285 16.75 -20.21 -11.94
CA SER A 285 15.61 -19.97 -12.82
C SER A 285 15.39 -18.48 -13.09
N ALA A 286 15.67 -17.60 -12.12
CA ALA A 286 15.60 -16.16 -12.33
C ALA A 286 16.61 -15.69 -13.41
N GLU A 287 17.84 -16.19 -13.38
CA GLU A 287 18.85 -15.89 -14.40
C GLU A 287 18.48 -16.47 -15.77
N THR A 288 17.89 -17.67 -15.76
CA THR A 288 17.37 -18.33 -16.97
C THR A 288 16.25 -17.50 -17.61
N PHE A 289 15.35 -16.93 -16.82
CA PHE A 289 14.34 -15.98 -17.28
C PHE A 289 14.97 -14.75 -17.94
N PHE A 290 15.95 -14.11 -17.30
CA PHE A 290 16.60 -12.94 -17.88
C PHE A 290 17.28 -13.28 -19.22
N ARG A 291 18.04 -14.37 -19.28
CA ARG A 291 18.81 -14.75 -20.48
C ARG A 291 17.96 -15.28 -21.62
N LYS A 292 16.97 -16.13 -21.32
CA LYS A 292 16.19 -16.87 -22.33
C LYS A 292 14.79 -16.31 -22.58
N VAL A 293 14.18 -15.55 -21.66
CA VAL A 293 12.80 -15.07 -21.80
C VAL A 293 12.74 -13.55 -21.97
N LYS A 294 13.51 -12.77 -21.21
CA LYS A 294 13.52 -11.30 -21.31
C LYS A 294 14.31 -10.80 -22.54
N PHE A 295 15.44 -11.42 -22.84
CA PHE A 295 16.28 -11.10 -24.00
C PHE A 295 16.12 -12.18 -25.08
N TRP A 296 14.88 -12.57 -25.37
CA TRP A 296 14.62 -13.41 -26.54
C TRP A 296 15.03 -12.61 -27.78
N ASN A 297 16.03 -13.12 -28.51
CA ASN A 297 16.41 -12.55 -29.79
C ASN A 297 15.36 -12.98 -30.81
N ASP A 298 14.65 -11.98 -31.33
CA ASP A 298 13.64 -12.13 -32.36
C ASP A 298 14.33 -12.43 -33.71
N ASP A 299 14.84 -13.66 -33.85
CA ASP A 299 15.36 -14.18 -35.12
C ASP A 299 14.22 -14.64 -36.05
N GLY A 300 13.00 -14.12 -35.85
CA GLY A 300 12.01 -13.94 -36.92
C GLY A 300 10.97 -15.05 -37.15
N GLU A 301 10.92 -16.14 -36.37
CA GLU A 301 9.93 -17.21 -36.65
C GLU A 301 9.14 -17.77 -35.44
N GLU A 302 9.45 -17.45 -34.17
CA GLU A 302 8.68 -18.01 -33.04
C GLU A 302 8.44 -17.02 -31.87
N ASP A 303 7.21 -17.05 -31.34
CA ASP A 303 6.83 -16.40 -30.08
C ASP A 303 7.68 -16.97 -28.92
N ALA A 304 8.09 -16.10 -27.98
CA ALA A 304 8.93 -16.49 -26.85
C ALA A 304 8.35 -17.70 -26.09
N PRO A 305 9.11 -18.77 -25.86
CA PRO A 305 8.56 -19.99 -25.27
C PRO A 305 8.14 -19.74 -23.82
N PRO A 306 6.85 -19.98 -23.46
CA PRO A 306 6.38 -19.83 -22.08
C PRO A 306 6.97 -20.89 -21.15
N ASN A 307 7.53 -21.97 -21.72
CA ASN A 307 8.18 -23.06 -21.01
C ASN A 307 9.64 -23.19 -21.43
N VAL A 308 10.55 -23.15 -20.47
CA VAL A 308 11.98 -23.37 -20.68
C VAL A 308 12.46 -24.42 -19.69
N ASP A 309 13.02 -25.52 -20.19
CA ASP A 309 13.58 -26.61 -19.39
C ASP A 309 12.55 -27.22 -18.40
N GLY A 310 11.28 -27.32 -18.82
CA GLY A 310 10.18 -27.86 -18.01
C GLY A 310 9.65 -26.89 -16.94
N VAL A 311 10.10 -25.63 -16.95
CA VAL A 311 9.61 -24.55 -16.08
C VAL A 311 8.82 -23.56 -16.91
N ASN A 312 7.57 -23.33 -16.54
CA ASN A 312 6.71 -22.27 -17.06
C ASN A 312 7.08 -20.93 -16.41
N TYR A 313 7.25 -19.90 -17.23
CA TYR A 313 7.55 -18.53 -16.80
C TYR A 313 6.39 -17.61 -17.18
N PHE A 314 5.64 -17.16 -16.17
CA PHE A 314 4.59 -16.15 -16.33
C PHE A 314 5.11 -14.81 -15.84
N HIS A 315 4.91 -13.74 -16.61
CA HIS A 315 5.37 -12.43 -16.18
C HIS A 315 4.44 -11.31 -16.61
N VAL A 316 4.41 -10.24 -15.81
CA VAL A 316 3.70 -8.99 -16.12
C VAL A 316 4.62 -7.80 -15.85
N LYS A 317 4.57 -6.80 -16.74
CA LYS A 317 5.33 -5.55 -16.59
C LYS A 317 4.43 -4.45 -16.04
N VAL A 318 4.69 -4.00 -14.82
CA VAL A 318 3.93 -2.93 -14.14
C VAL A 318 4.89 -1.84 -13.69
N ALA A 319 4.65 -0.59 -14.10
CA ALA A 319 5.50 0.57 -13.77
C ALA A 319 7.01 0.37 -14.08
N GLY A 320 7.33 -0.37 -15.15
CA GLY A 320 8.71 -0.68 -15.55
C GLY A 320 9.35 -1.85 -14.81
N LEU A 321 8.70 -2.39 -13.77
CA LEU A 321 9.13 -3.56 -13.01
C LEU A 321 8.51 -4.83 -13.60
N LEU A 322 9.23 -5.95 -13.51
CA LEU A 322 8.78 -7.26 -13.96
C LEU A 322 8.40 -8.11 -12.74
N PHE A 323 7.13 -8.51 -12.68
CA PHE A 323 6.63 -9.48 -11.72
C PHE A 323 6.61 -10.84 -12.40
N VAL A 324 7.32 -11.82 -11.86
CA VAL A 324 7.53 -13.13 -12.51
C VAL A 324 7.10 -14.24 -11.55
N ALA A 325 6.28 -15.16 -12.05
CA ALA A 325 5.94 -16.41 -11.38
C ALA A 325 6.51 -17.59 -12.19
N THR A 326 7.14 -18.53 -11.49
CA THR A 326 7.72 -19.74 -12.09
C THR A 326 7.04 -20.98 -11.55
N ASN A 327 6.73 -21.93 -12.42
CA ASN A 327 6.08 -23.17 -12.02
C ASN A 327 6.48 -24.34 -12.93
N ARG A 328 6.61 -25.56 -12.38
CA ARG A 328 6.76 -26.79 -13.17
C ARG A 328 5.45 -27.53 -13.42
N VAL A 329 4.43 -27.23 -12.63
CA VAL A 329 3.10 -27.84 -12.72
C VAL A 329 2.24 -27.08 -13.72
N ASN A 330 1.32 -27.79 -14.38
CA ASN A 330 0.32 -27.18 -15.24
C ASN A 330 -0.68 -26.40 -14.38
N VAL A 331 -0.62 -25.07 -14.44
CA VAL A 331 -1.53 -24.14 -13.75
C VAL A 331 -2.09 -23.19 -14.80
N SER A 332 -3.36 -22.79 -14.64
CA SER A 332 -4.03 -21.85 -15.52
C SER A 332 -3.20 -20.55 -15.67
N PRO A 333 -2.74 -20.20 -16.88
CA PRO A 333 -1.99 -18.97 -17.12
C PRO A 333 -2.77 -17.73 -16.69
N SER A 334 -4.08 -17.72 -16.93
CA SER A 334 -4.97 -16.61 -16.58
C SER A 334 -4.97 -16.33 -15.08
N LEU A 335 -5.01 -17.38 -14.25
CA LEU A 335 -4.97 -17.24 -12.79
C LEU A 335 -3.65 -16.62 -12.32
N VAL A 336 -2.52 -17.08 -12.88
CA VAL A 336 -1.20 -16.59 -12.48
C VAL A 336 -1.00 -15.14 -12.91
N LEU A 337 -1.38 -14.79 -14.15
CA LEU A 337 -1.29 -13.42 -14.65
C LEU A 337 -2.18 -12.46 -13.86
N GLU A 338 -3.40 -12.88 -13.53
CA GLU A 338 -4.30 -12.08 -12.70
C GLU A 338 -3.73 -11.88 -11.30
N LEU A 339 -3.20 -12.94 -10.67
CA LEU A 339 -2.58 -12.88 -9.36
C LEU A 339 -1.39 -11.92 -9.34
N LEU A 340 -0.49 -12.00 -10.33
CA LEU A 340 0.64 -11.08 -10.47
C LEU A 340 0.18 -9.62 -10.60
N GLN A 341 -0.87 -9.37 -11.40
CA GLN A 341 -1.44 -8.03 -11.56
C GLN A 341 -2.11 -7.51 -10.28
N ARG A 342 -2.73 -8.39 -9.49
CA ARG A 342 -3.31 -8.05 -8.18
C ARG A 342 -2.23 -7.75 -7.15
N ILE A 343 -1.16 -8.55 -7.09
CA ILE A 343 0.00 -8.32 -6.20
C ILE A 343 0.68 -6.99 -6.51
N ALA A 344 0.92 -6.69 -7.80
CA ALA A 344 1.51 -5.41 -8.18
C ALA A 344 0.65 -4.20 -7.78
N ARG A 345 -0.69 -4.33 -7.89
CA ARG A 345 -1.64 -3.31 -7.41
C ARG A 345 -1.62 -3.19 -5.89
N LEU A 346 -1.69 -4.30 -5.17
CA LEU A 346 -1.63 -4.32 -3.71
C LEU A 346 -0.37 -3.65 -3.17
N ILE A 347 0.80 -3.99 -3.72
CA ILE A 347 2.07 -3.37 -3.33
C ILE A 347 2.05 -1.87 -3.65
N LYS A 348 1.53 -1.47 -4.81
CA LYS A 348 1.37 -0.06 -5.14
C LYS A 348 0.45 0.66 -4.14
N ASP A 349 -0.63 0.04 -3.69
CA ASP A 349 -1.57 0.65 -2.75
C ASP A 349 -0.96 0.88 -1.37
N TYR A 350 -0.12 -0.06 -0.89
CA TYR A 350 0.62 0.10 0.36
C TYR A 350 1.77 1.11 0.25
N LEU A 351 2.52 1.09 -0.86
CA LEU A 351 3.69 1.97 -1.05
C LEU A 351 3.34 3.36 -1.60
N GLY A 352 2.13 3.53 -2.15
CA GLY A 352 1.66 4.70 -2.90
C GLY A 352 2.22 4.78 -4.32
N VAL A 353 3.54 4.65 -4.46
CA VAL A 353 4.26 4.70 -5.76
C VAL A 353 5.03 3.40 -5.94
N LEU A 354 4.88 2.78 -7.11
CA LEU A 354 5.59 1.56 -7.46
C LEU A 354 6.80 1.88 -8.36
N ASN A 355 7.99 1.93 -7.78
CA ASN A 355 9.28 2.09 -8.45
C ASN A 355 10.37 1.26 -7.76
N GLU A 356 11.56 1.14 -8.36
CA GLU A 356 12.65 0.34 -7.78
C GLU A 356 13.07 0.81 -6.37
N ASP A 357 13.11 2.13 -6.15
CA ASP A 357 13.51 2.72 -4.86
C ASP A 357 12.47 2.44 -3.75
N SER A 358 11.18 2.44 -4.08
CA SER A 358 10.06 2.13 -3.19
C SER A 358 10.09 0.70 -2.71
N LEU A 359 10.34 -0.24 -3.62
CA LEU A 359 10.50 -1.65 -3.26
C LEU A 359 11.75 -1.87 -2.42
N ARG A 360 12.86 -1.19 -2.75
CA ARG A 360 14.12 -1.33 -2.01
C ARG A 360 14.02 -0.80 -0.59
N LYS A 361 13.39 0.36 -0.38
CA LYS A 361 13.23 0.96 0.95
C LYS A 361 12.18 0.23 1.80
N ASN A 362 11.17 -0.35 1.17
CA ASN A 362 10.06 -1.02 1.83
C ASN A 362 10.11 -2.56 1.70
N PHE A 363 11.29 -3.14 1.47
CA PHE A 363 11.40 -4.56 1.17
C PHE A 363 10.80 -5.45 2.27
N VAL A 364 10.95 -5.08 3.56
CA VAL A 364 10.37 -5.81 4.70
C VAL A 364 8.85 -5.90 4.59
N LEU A 365 8.21 -4.75 4.33
CA LEU A 365 6.76 -4.66 4.12
C LEU A 365 6.32 -5.47 2.90
N VAL A 366 7.09 -5.44 1.80
CA VAL A 366 6.77 -6.21 0.60
C VAL A 366 6.87 -7.72 0.86
N TYR A 367 7.84 -8.18 1.65
CA TYR A 367 7.94 -9.60 2.02
C TYR A 367 6.79 -10.03 2.93
N GLU A 368 6.43 -9.22 3.92
CA GLU A 368 5.28 -9.45 4.79
C GLU A 368 3.98 -9.54 3.96
N LEU A 369 3.78 -8.60 3.03
CA LEU A 369 2.67 -8.63 2.09
C LEU A 369 2.63 -9.94 1.27
N LEU A 370 3.77 -10.38 0.74
CA LEU A 370 3.81 -11.59 -0.08
C LEU A 370 3.53 -12.87 0.73
N ASP A 371 4.00 -12.92 1.98
CA ASP A 371 3.78 -14.06 2.89
C ASP A 371 2.29 -14.21 3.26
N GLU A 372 1.60 -13.10 3.50
CA GLU A 372 0.16 -13.09 3.80
C GLU A 372 -0.72 -13.32 2.55
N VAL A 373 -0.26 -12.88 1.37
CA VAL A 373 -1.02 -13.00 0.11
C VAL A 373 -0.88 -14.40 -0.49
N ILE A 374 0.31 -15.01 -0.39
CA ILE A 374 0.59 -16.33 -0.96
C ILE A 374 1.13 -17.23 0.13
N ASP A 375 0.33 -18.22 0.51
CA ASP A 375 0.81 -19.31 1.35
C ASP A 375 0.90 -20.59 0.52
N PHE A 376 2.06 -21.23 0.53
CA PHE A 376 2.31 -22.46 -0.24
C PHE A 376 1.87 -22.35 -1.71
N GLY A 377 2.08 -21.21 -2.38
CA GLY A 377 1.70 -21.00 -3.79
C GLY A 377 0.19 -20.91 -4.04
N TYR A 378 -0.64 -20.94 -3.00
CA TYR A 378 -2.07 -20.67 -3.06
C TYR A 378 -2.32 -19.21 -2.69
N ALA A 379 -3.10 -18.52 -3.52
CA ALA A 379 -3.53 -17.17 -3.21
C ALA A 379 -4.53 -17.21 -2.04
N GLN A 380 -4.22 -16.46 -0.98
CA GLN A 380 -5.06 -16.32 0.20
C GLN A 380 -5.93 -15.07 0.05
N THR A 381 -5.52 -13.98 0.68
CA THR A 381 -6.26 -12.72 0.66
C THR A 381 -5.48 -11.68 -0.14
N THR A 382 -6.11 -11.10 -1.16
CA THR A 382 -5.54 -9.98 -1.95
C THR A 382 -6.17 -8.63 -1.63
N SER A 383 -7.07 -8.58 -0.65
CA SER A 383 -7.75 -7.33 -0.25
C SER A 383 -6.89 -6.53 0.70
N THR A 384 -6.59 -5.28 0.32
CA THR A 384 -5.82 -4.31 1.10
C THR A 384 -6.43 -4.10 2.49
N GLU A 385 -7.76 -4.11 2.61
CA GLU A 385 -8.44 -3.86 3.89
C GLU A 385 -8.28 -5.00 4.89
N LEU A 386 -8.47 -6.23 4.41
CA LEU A 386 -8.35 -7.42 5.24
C LEU A 386 -6.89 -7.63 5.65
N LEU A 387 -5.94 -7.31 4.77
CA LEU A 387 -4.51 -7.41 5.05
C LEU A 387 -3.99 -6.36 6.05
N LYS A 388 -4.68 -5.22 6.22
CA LYS A 388 -4.28 -4.20 7.22
C LYS A 388 -4.20 -4.74 8.65
N SER A 389 -4.99 -5.76 9.01
CA SER A 389 -4.90 -6.37 10.35
C SER A 389 -3.76 -7.36 10.52
N TYR A 390 -3.22 -7.88 9.42
CA TYR A 390 -2.16 -8.89 9.41
C TYR A 390 -0.76 -8.29 9.13
N ILE A 391 -0.71 -7.05 8.65
CA ILE A 391 0.53 -6.35 8.31
C ILE A 391 0.86 -5.32 9.37
N PHE A 392 2.06 -5.43 9.93
CA PHE A 392 2.52 -4.62 11.06
C PHE A 392 3.51 -3.53 10.66
N ASN A 393 4.16 -3.64 9.50
CA ASN A 393 5.12 -2.64 9.05
C ASN A 393 4.43 -1.45 8.35
N GLU A 394 4.82 -0.24 8.72
CA GLU A 394 4.34 0.99 8.05
C GLU A 394 5.18 1.32 6.81
N PRO A 395 4.56 1.83 5.73
CA PRO A 395 5.28 2.20 4.52
C PRO A 395 6.13 3.46 4.73
N ILE A 396 7.39 3.39 4.31
CA ILE A 396 8.28 4.53 4.15
C ILE A 396 7.90 5.24 2.85
N MET A 397 7.22 6.38 3.01
CA MET A 397 6.81 7.23 1.90
C MET A 397 8.03 7.80 1.16
N ILE A 398 8.05 7.63 -0.15
CA ILE A 398 9.03 8.28 -1.02
C ILE A 398 8.33 9.45 -1.70
N ASP A 399 8.87 10.65 -1.51
CA ASP A 399 8.43 11.82 -2.26
C ASP A 399 8.62 11.55 -3.75
N SER A 400 7.51 11.51 -4.48
CA SER A 400 7.56 11.51 -5.94
C SER A 400 8.22 12.81 -6.38
N ALA A 401 9.20 12.73 -7.30
CA ALA A 401 9.70 13.92 -7.97
C ALA A 401 8.51 14.74 -8.48
N VAL A 402 8.34 15.92 -7.90
CA VAL A 402 7.26 16.85 -8.19
C VAL A 402 7.31 17.17 -9.67
N MET A 403 6.31 16.72 -10.45
CA MET A 403 6.04 17.38 -11.73
C MET A 403 5.71 18.84 -11.42
N PRO A 404 6.33 19.81 -12.12
CA PRO A 404 6.07 21.21 -11.82
C PRO A 404 4.58 21.50 -11.98
N PRO A 405 3.95 22.21 -11.05
CA PRO A 405 2.58 22.65 -11.24
C PRO A 405 2.55 23.56 -12.47
N LEU A 406 1.77 23.15 -13.48
CA LEU A 406 1.40 23.99 -14.59
C LEU A 406 0.76 25.28 -14.05
N GLY A 407 1.52 26.39 -14.18
CA GLY A 407 1.12 27.80 -14.21
C GLY A 407 -0.09 28.28 -13.39
N ALA A 408 0.19 29.16 -12.43
CA ALA A 408 -0.77 29.92 -11.62
C ALA A 408 -1.55 31.00 -12.41
N ALA A 409 -2.35 30.61 -13.40
CA ALA A 409 -3.24 31.53 -14.13
C ALA A 409 -4.66 30.95 -14.29
N SER A 410 -5.42 30.93 -13.19
CA SER A 410 -6.90 30.97 -13.21
C SER A 410 -7.46 31.28 -11.82
N ILE A 411 -6.96 32.37 -11.24
CA ILE A 411 -7.68 33.10 -10.19
C ILE A 411 -8.66 34.01 -10.94
N PHE A 412 -9.93 34.04 -10.52
CA PHE A 412 -11.08 34.80 -11.05
C PHE A 412 -11.99 34.08 -12.06
N VAL A 413 -12.92 33.25 -11.57
CA VAL A 413 -14.35 33.28 -11.98
C VAL A 413 -15.22 32.87 -10.79
N LYS A 414 -16.12 33.76 -10.36
CA LYS A 414 -17.19 33.49 -9.38
C LYS A 414 -18.22 32.50 -9.97
N GLY A 415 -18.68 31.54 -9.17
CA GLY A 415 -19.99 30.90 -9.35
C GLY A 415 -20.06 29.59 -10.16
N ASN A 416 -19.47 28.51 -9.65
CA ASN A 416 -19.98 27.13 -9.67
C ASN A 416 -18.92 26.27 -8.99
N LYS A 417 -19.29 25.48 -7.97
CA LYS A 417 -18.34 24.64 -7.22
C LYS A 417 -17.76 23.57 -8.17
N ARG A 418 -16.54 23.78 -8.66
CA ARG A 418 -15.75 22.81 -9.44
C ARG A 418 -14.84 22.01 -8.52
N MET A 419 -14.63 20.74 -8.85
CA MET A 419 -13.79 19.80 -8.09
C MET A 419 -12.30 20.21 -8.13
N PRO A 420 -11.53 20.11 -7.03
CA PRO A 420 -10.10 20.42 -7.01
C PRO A 420 -9.24 19.37 -7.76
N SER A 421 -8.22 19.81 -8.50
CA SER A 421 -7.31 18.95 -9.29
C SER A 421 -6.36 18.07 -8.45
N THR A 422 -6.20 18.36 -7.15
CA THR A 422 -5.29 17.66 -6.22
C THR A 422 -5.82 16.33 -5.70
N VAL A 423 -7.04 15.92 -6.07
CA VAL A 423 -7.67 14.65 -5.64
C VAL A 423 -7.09 13.43 -6.38
N ILE A 424 -6.43 13.63 -7.52
CA ILE A 424 -5.89 12.55 -8.38
C ILE A 424 -4.69 11.84 -7.72
N THR A 425 -4.00 12.46 -6.78
CA THR A 425 -2.73 11.96 -6.21
C THR A 425 -2.78 11.69 -4.70
N LYS A 426 -3.95 11.76 -4.06
CA LYS A 426 -4.05 11.50 -2.61
C LYS A 426 -3.98 10.00 -2.33
N SER A 427 -2.96 9.61 -1.55
CA SER A 427 -2.87 8.27 -0.98
C SER A 427 -4.08 7.97 -0.08
N VAL A 428 -4.57 6.73 -0.16
CA VAL A 428 -5.66 6.18 0.67
C VAL A 428 -5.32 6.25 2.17
N VAL A 429 -4.04 6.33 2.52
CA VAL A 429 -3.51 6.27 3.90
C VAL A 429 -3.18 7.66 4.46
N ALA A 430 -3.21 8.72 3.65
CA ALA A 430 -2.82 10.05 4.09
C ALA A 430 -3.87 10.68 5.02
N ASN A 431 -3.68 10.53 6.34
CA ASN A 431 -4.35 11.35 7.34
C ASN A 431 -3.89 12.81 7.18
N GLU A 432 -4.80 13.72 6.85
CA GLU A 432 -4.52 15.15 6.89
C GLU A 432 -4.20 15.57 8.34
N PRO A 433 -3.05 16.24 8.58
CA PRO A 433 -2.76 16.81 9.89
C PRO A 433 -3.65 18.04 10.10
N GLY A 434 -4.75 17.92 10.85
CA GLY A 434 -5.41 19.11 11.43
C GLY A 434 -6.94 19.26 11.32
N GLY A 435 -7.73 18.22 11.05
CA GLY A 435 -9.14 18.22 11.48
C GLY A 435 -10.23 18.09 10.41
N ARG A 436 -11.27 17.32 10.80
CA ARG A 436 -12.49 16.92 10.09
C ARG A 436 -12.28 16.26 8.72
N LYS A 437 -12.26 14.92 8.73
CA LYS A 437 -12.45 14.05 7.54
C LYS A 437 -13.73 14.51 6.82
N ARG A 438 -13.58 15.08 5.62
CA ARG A 438 -14.74 15.40 4.78
C ARG A 438 -15.26 14.10 4.20
N GLU A 439 -16.50 13.76 4.51
CA GLU A 439 -17.15 12.59 3.94
C GLU A 439 -17.61 12.90 2.52
N GLU A 440 -16.86 12.39 1.55
CA GLU A 440 -17.10 12.62 0.14
C GLU A 440 -16.98 11.28 -0.61
N ILE A 441 -17.80 11.14 -1.64
CA ILE A 441 -17.72 10.05 -2.59
C ILE A 441 -17.60 10.58 -4.00
N PHE A 442 -16.69 9.96 -4.76
CA PHE A 442 -16.43 10.27 -6.16
C PHE A 442 -16.77 9.04 -6.99
N VAL A 443 -17.54 9.24 -8.05
CA VAL A 443 -17.82 8.23 -9.06
C VAL A 443 -17.35 8.78 -10.40
N ASP A 444 -16.35 8.12 -10.97
CA ASP A 444 -15.74 8.47 -12.22
C ASP A 444 -16.12 7.43 -13.27
N VAL A 445 -16.95 7.80 -14.25
CA VAL A 445 -17.26 6.97 -15.41
C VAL A 445 -16.23 7.29 -16.48
N ILE A 446 -15.28 6.39 -16.69
CA ILE A 446 -14.17 6.55 -17.62
C ILE A 446 -14.40 5.64 -18.81
N GLU A 447 -14.52 6.22 -20.00
CA GLU A 447 -14.70 5.49 -21.24
C GLU A 447 -13.46 5.63 -22.11
N LYS A 448 -12.89 4.50 -22.50
CA LYS A 448 -11.77 4.40 -23.43
C LYS A 448 -12.31 3.95 -24.77
N ILE A 449 -12.24 4.83 -25.76
CA ILE A 449 -12.80 4.55 -27.08
C ILE A 449 -11.73 4.15 -28.08
N SER A 450 -12.02 3.08 -28.80
CA SER A 450 -11.20 2.55 -29.89
C SER A 450 -12.02 2.65 -31.18
N VAL A 451 -11.54 3.45 -32.14
CA VAL A 451 -12.23 3.66 -33.41
C VAL A 451 -11.20 3.61 -34.54
N THR A 452 -11.47 2.78 -35.53
CA THR A 452 -10.68 2.72 -36.77
C THR A 452 -11.49 3.31 -37.92
N PHE A 453 -10.97 4.35 -38.54
CA PHE A 453 -11.52 4.94 -39.77
C PHE A 453 -10.81 4.38 -41.00
N ASN A 454 -11.53 4.22 -42.10
CA ASN A 454 -10.93 4.03 -43.41
C ASN A 454 -10.48 5.38 -44.01
N SER A 455 -9.86 5.33 -45.19
CA SER A 455 -9.37 6.52 -45.91
C SER A 455 -10.45 7.51 -46.33
N SER A 456 -11.71 7.09 -46.36
CA SER A 456 -12.87 7.94 -46.69
C SER A 456 -13.57 8.49 -45.44
N GLY A 457 -13.08 8.17 -44.24
CA GLY A 457 -13.67 8.60 -42.96
C GLY A 457 -14.85 7.76 -42.47
N TYR A 458 -15.13 6.61 -43.08
CA TYR A 458 -16.10 5.64 -42.55
C TYR A 458 -15.48 4.81 -41.42
N ILE A 459 -16.30 4.46 -40.44
CA ILE A 459 -15.90 3.66 -39.29
C ILE A 459 -15.84 2.18 -39.70
N LEU A 460 -14.68 1.54 -39.55
CA LEU A 460 -14.47 0.12 -39.76
C LEU A 460 -14.75 -0.68 -38.49
N THR A 461 -14.18 -0.22 -37.36
CA THR A 461 -14.38 -0.82 -36.04
C THR A 461 -14.61 0.30 -35.04
N SER A 462 -15.52 0.05 -34.11
CA SER A 462 -15.83 0.96 -33.00
C SER A 462 -16.08 0.14 -31.75
N GLU A 463 -15.37 0.48 -30.69
CA GLU A 463 -15.43 -0.20 -29.41
C GLU A 463 -15.26 0.81 -28.28
N ILE A 464 -15.97 0.59 -27.18
CA ILE A 464 -15.87 1.34 -25.95
C ILE A 464 -15.55 0.36 -24.83
N ASP A 465 -14.41 0.58 -24.18
CA ASP A 465 -14.05 -0.05 -22.91
C ASP A 465 -14.31 0.95 -21.78
N GLY A 466 -15.36 0.70 -21.01
CA GLY A 466 -15.79 1.56 -19.92
C GLY A 466 -15.45 1.00 -18.55
N THR A 467 -15.11 1.90 -17.62
CA THR A 467 -14.92 1.58 -16.20
C THR A 467 -15.64 2.62 -15.35
N ILE A 468 -16.52 2.15 -14.46
CA ILE A 468 -17.06 2.95 -13.36
C ILE A 468 -16.12 2.78 -12.18
N GLN A 469 -15.40 3.84 -11.83
CA GLN A 469 -14.46 3.87 -10.74
C GLN A 469 -15.02 4.67 -9.57
N MET A 470 -14.91 4.17 -8.36
CA MET A 470 -15.40 4.82 -7.16
C MET A 470 -14.24 5.14 -6.21
N LYS A 471 -14.25 6.36 -5.66
CA LYS A 471 -13.36 6.76 -4.55
C LYS A 471 -14.20 7.12 -3.35
N SER A 472 -14.13 6.32 -2.30
CA SER A 472 -14.91 6.50 -1.08
C SER A 472 -14.03 7.03 0.06
N TYR A 473 -14.43 8.14 0.65
CA TYR A 473 -13.84 8.70 1.88
C TYR A 473 -14.87 8.72 3.04
N LEU A 474 -15.85 7.81 3.00
CA LEU A 474 -16.93 7.72 3.98
C LEU A 474 -16.46 7.05 5.28
N THR A 475 -17.03 7.45 6.41
CA THR A 475 -16.71 6.83 7.71
C THR A 475 -17.66 5.67 7.99
N GLY A 476 -17.12 4.51 8.38
CA GLY A 476 -17.91 3.36 8.84
C GLY A 476 -18.63 2.60 7.71
N ASN A 477 -18.07 2.67 6.50
CA ASN A 477 -18.41 1.89 5.30
C ASN A 477 -19.92 1.66 5.14
N PRO A 478 -20.71 2.73 4.89
CA PRO A 478 -22.14 2.59 4.67
C PRO A 478 -22.43 1.86 3.34
N GLU A 479 -23.55 1.15 3.27
CA GLU A 479 -24.06 0.60 2.02
C GLU A 479 -24.41 1.72 1.03
N ILE A 480 -24.03 1.54 -0.23
CA ILE A 480 -24.23 2.46 -1.33
C ILE A 480 -25.08 1.77 -2.39
N ARG A 481 -26.01 2.52 -2.95
CA ARG A 481 -26.80 2.10 -4.11
C ARG A 481 -26.56 3.05 -5.27
N LEU A 482 -26.04 2.51 -6.36
CA LEU A 482 -25.73 3.21 -7.59
C LEU A 482 -26.69 2.71 -8.68
N ALA A 483 -27.65 3.55 -9.09
CA ALA A 483 -28.56 3.20 -10.17
C ALA A 483 -28.07 3.71 -11.51
N LEU A 484 -28.05 2.83 -12.49
CA LEU A 484 -27.72 3.12 -13.88
C LEU A 484 -29.00 3.41 -14.69
N ASN A 485 -28.87 3.49 -16.00
CA ASN A 485 -29.99 3.59 -16.93
C ASN A 485 -31.02 2.46 -16.72
N GLU A 486 -32.31 2.79 -16.67
CA GLU A 486 -33.40 1.80 -16.59
C GLU A 486 -33.47 0.94 -17.85
N ASP A 487 -33.14 1.53 -19.01
CA ASP A 487 -33.08 0.87 -20.32
C ASP A 487 -31.72 0.23 -20.62
N LEU A 488 -30.90 0.00 -19.59
CA LEU A 488 -29.65 -0.75 -19.72
C LEU A 488 -29.96 -2.23 -20.00
N SER A 489 -29.37 -2.77 -21.07
CA SER A 489 -29.40 -4.20 -21.36
C SER A 489 -27.98 -4.73 -21.57
N ILE A 490 -27.77 -5.99 -21.21
CA ILE A 490 -26.48 -6.69 -21.39
C ILE A 490 -26.69 -7.82 -22.38
N GLY A 491 -25.79 -7.93 -23.36
CA GLY A 491 -25.84 -8.88 -24.46
C GLY A 491 -26.67 -8.39 -25.64
N ARG A 492 -27.10 -9.33 -26.49
CA ARG A 492 -27.89 -9.02 -27.69
C ARG A 492 -29.36 -8.87 -27.33
N SER A 493 -29.86 -7.64 -27.35
CA SER A 493 -31.29 -7.35 -27.35
C SER A 493 -31.75 -7.07 -28.79
N ASP A 494 -32.69 -7.88 -29.29
CA ASP A 494 -33.26 -7.73 -30.64
C ASP A 494 -34.27 -6.56 -30.74
N TYR A 495 -34.60 -5.92 -29.61
CA TYR A 495 -35.53 -4.79 -29.52
C TYR A 495 -34.82 -3.56 -28.92
N ALA A 496 -33.94 -2.95 -29.70
CA ALA A 496 -33.25 -1.73 -29.30
C ALA A 496 -34.08 -0.48 -29.65
N SER A 497 -34.58 0.23 -28.63
CA SER A 497 -34.90 1.66 -28.79
C SER A 497 -33.62 2.40 -29.15
N SER A 498 -33.70 3.45 -29.99
CA SER A 498 -32.54 4.26 -30.38
C SER A 498 -31.84 4.96 -29.19
N THR A 499 -32.47 4.96 -28.01
CA THR A 499 -31.96 5.54 -26.77
C THR A 499 -31.36 4.52 -25.80
N ALA A 500 -31.64 3.21 -25.98
CA ALA A 500 -31.24 2.18 -25.04
C ALA A 500 -29.72 1.98 -25.03
N VAL A 501 -29.15 1.81 -23.83
CA VAL A 501 -27.73 1.49 -23.65
C VAL A 501 -27.60 -0.02 -23.65
N ILE A 502 -26.86 -0.57 -24.60
CA ILE A 502 -26.66 -2.01 -24.73
C ILE A 502 -25.18 -2.28 -24.55
N LEU A 503 -24.84 -2.99 -23.47
CA LEU A 503 -23.49 -3.44 -23.19
C LEU A 503 -23.33 -4.85 -23.74
N ASP A 504 -22.19 -5.19 -24.33
CA ASP A 504 -21.94 -6.58 -24.77
C ASP A 504 -21.68 -7.48 -23.57
N ASP A 505 -20.81 -7.01 -22.69
CA ASP A 505 -20.47 -7.66 -21.43
C ASP A 505 -20.16 -6.61 -20.35
N CYS A 506 -20.24 -7.05 -19.10
CA CYS A 506 -19.79 -6.27 -17.95
C CYS A 506 -19.30 -7.17 -16.82
N ASN A 507 -18.32 -6.67 -16.09
CA ASN A 507 -17.73 -7.33 -14.92
C ASN A 507 -17.92 -6.43 -13.70
N PHE A 508 -18.28 -7.03 -12.58
CA PHE A 508 -18.51 -6.31 -11.33
C PHE A 508 -17.40 -6.60 -10.31
N HIS A 509 -17.18 -5.63 -9.42
CA HIS A 509 -16.33 -5.83 -8.25
C HIS A 509 -16.97 -6.83 -7.28
N GLU A 510 -16.14 -7.56 -6.52
CA GLU A 510 -16.59 -8.57 -5.55
C GLU A 510 -17.49 -8.02 -4.44
N SER A 511 -17.39 -6.71 -4.16
CA SER A 511 -18.22 -6.04 -3.15
C SER A 511 -19.61 -5.65 -3.64
N VAL A 512 -19.94 -5.92 -4.92
CA VAL A 512 -21.21 -5.53 -5.53
C VAL A 512 -22.21 -6.68 -5.44
N HIS A 513 -23.34 -6.40 -4.80
CA HIS A 513 -24.51 -7.26 -4.75
C HIS A 513 -25.43 -6.95 -5.93
N LEU A 514 -25.75 -7.99 -6.71
CA LEU A 514 -26.53 -7.89 -7.95
C LEU A 514 -28.01 -8.18 -7.77
N ASP A 515 -28.48 -8.40 -6.53
CA ASP A 515 -29.88 -8.80 -6.24
C ASP A 515 -30.91 -7.82 -6.82
N SER A 516 -30.60 -6.52 -6.83
CA SER A 516 -31.47 -5.48 -7.39
C SER A 516 -31.16 -5.16 -8.86
N PHE A 517 -30.03 -5.63 -9.39
CA PHE A 517 -29.55 -5.23 -10.72
C PHE A 517 -30.48 -5.69 -11.85
N ASP A 518 -31.14 -6.84 -11.70
CA ASP A 518 -32.09 -7.33 -12.72
C ASP A 518 -33.42 -6.56 -12.73
N THR A 519 -33.78 -5.91 -11.62
CA THR A 519 -35.07 -5.22 -11.49
C THR A 519 -34.98 -3.76 -11.90
N ASP A 520 -34.04 -3.01 -11.34
CA ASP A 520 -33.95 -1.56 -11.51
C ASP A 520 -32.54 -1.08 -11.93
N ARG A 521 -31.66 -2.02 -12.32
CA ARG A 521 -30.27 -1.73 -12.71
C ARG A 521 -29.49 -1.00 -11.61
N THR A 522 -29.84 -1.26 -10.35
CA THR A 522 -29.15 -0.74 -9.17
C THR A 522 -28.07 -1.69 -8.68
N LEU A 523 -26.84 -1.17 -8.57
CA LEU A 523 -25.70 -1.82 -7.94
C LEU A 523 -25.66 -1.46 -6.46
N SER A 524 -25.82 -2.45 -5.58
CA SER A 524 -25.72 -2.27 -4.13
C SER A 524 -24.35 -2.74 -3.65
N LEU A 525 -23.58 -1.91 -2.95
CA LEU A 525 -22.26 -2.29 -2.48
C LEU A 525 -21.88 -1.62 -1.17
N VAL A 526 -20.99 -2.25 -0.42
CA VAL A 526 -20.24 -1.58 0.65
C VAL A 526 -18.87 -1.22 0.05
N PRO A 527 -18.54 0.08 -0.10
CA PRO A 527 -17.31 0.46 -0.76
C PRO A 527 -16.10 0.10 0.12
N PRO A 528 -15.07 -0.57 -0.41
CA PRO A 528 -13.77 -0.59 0.24
C PRO A 528 -13.19 0.83 0.34
N GLU A 529 -12.32 1.05 1.31
CA GLU A 529 -11.58 2.28 1.52
C GLU A 529 -10.64 2.55 0.34
N GLY A 530 -10.76 3.74 -0.25
CA GLY A 530 -9.90 4.18 -1.35
C GLY A 530 -10.58 4.12 -2.71
N GLU A 531 -9.76 3.88 -3.74
CA GLU A 531 -10.14 3.94 -5.15
C GLU A 531 -10.21 2.53 -5.74
N PHE A 532 -11.39 2.14 -6.26
CA PHE A 532 -11.59 0.81 -6.82
C PHE A 532 -12.58 0.86 -8.01
N PRO A 533 -12.44 -0.05 -9.00
CA PRO A 533 -13.42 -0.18 -10.07
C PRO A 533 -14.67 -0.90 -9.54
N VAL A 534 -15.85 -0.32 -9.71
CA VAL A 534 -17.15 -0.93 -9.33
C VAL A 534 -17.65 -1.85 -10.44
N MET A 535 -17.55 -1.39 -11.68
CA MET A 535 -18.03 -2.09 -12.86
C MET A 535 -17.14 -1.77 -14.05
N ASN A 536 -16.71 -2.78 -14.79
CA ASN A 536 -16.14 -2.63 -16.12
C ASN A 536 -17.20 -3.08 -17.14
N TYR A 537 -17.27 -2.43 -18.29
CA TYR A 537 -18.22 -2.77 -19.34
C TYR A 537 -17.60 -2.58 -20.72
N ARG A 538 -18.09 -3.34 -21.68
CA ARG A 538 -17.67 -3.26 -23.07
C ARG A 538 -18.87 -3.02 -23.98
N MET A 539 -18.66 -2.22 -25.02
CA MET A 539 -19.66 -1.96 -26.05
C MET A 539 -19.01 -1.89 -27.43
N THR A 540 -19.43 -2.77 -28.33
CA THR A 540 -19.00 -2.86 -29.74
C THR A 540 -20.07 -2.36 -30.70
N GLN A 541 -21.24 -1.98 -30.17
CA GLN A 541 -22.29 -1.41 -30.98
C GLN A 541 -21.85 -0.09 -31.64
N PRO A 542 -22.31 0.19 -32.87
CA PRO A 542 -21.98 1.43 -33.55
C PRO A 542 -22.45 2.65 -32.73
N PHE A 543 -21.51 3.49 -32.32
CA PHE A 543 -21.79 4.76 -31.66
C PHE A 543 -21.30 5.93 -32.51
N LYS A 544 -21.81 7.13 -32.23
CA LYS A 544 -21.33 8.35 -32.90
C LYS A 544 -19.99 8.76 -32.27
N PRO A 545 -18.86 8.67 -32.99
CA PRO A 545 -17.57 9.06 -32.45
C PRO A 545 -17.50 10.57 -32.20
N PRO A 546 -16.77 11.03 -31.16
CA PRO A 546 -16.66 12.44 -30.84
C PRO A 546 -15.82 13.22 -31.86
N PHE A 547 -14.93 12.57 -32.59
CA PHE A 547 -14.12 13.21 -33.62
C PHE A 547 -14.22 12.48 -34.96
N ARG A 548 -14.34 13.23 -36.05
CA ARG A 548 -14.14 12.69 -37.39
C ARG A 548 -12.77 13.10 -37.89
N ILE A 549 -11.96 12.13 -38.29
CA ILE A 549 -10.64 12.36 -38.86
C ILE A 549 -10.70 12.00 -40.32
N ASN A 550 -10.30 12.94 -41.17
CA ASN A 550 -10.03 12.68 -42.57
C ASN A 550 -8.57 13.03 -42.86
N ALA A 551 -7.85 12.11 -43.47
CA ALA A 551 -6.44 12.28 -43.78
C ALA A 551 -6.21 11.92 -45.25
N LEU A 552 -5.64 12.87 -45.98
CA LEU A 552 -5.33 12.75 -47.40
C LEU A 552 -3.84 12.95 -47.60
N LEU A 553 -3.23 12.07 -48.39
CA LEU A 553 -1.81 12.14 -48.76
C LEU A 553 -1.73 12.21 -50.29
N GLU A 554 -1.24 13.32 -50.81
CA GLU A 554 -1.13 13.57 -52.25
C GLU A 554 0.34 13.76 -52.66
N GLU A 555 0.75 13.11 -53.74
CA GLU A 555 2.08 13.31 -54.33
C GLU A 555 2.07 14.57 -55.18
N THR A 556 2.87 15.57 -54.80
CA THR A 556 2.95 16.86 -55.51
C THR A 556 4.18 16.95 -56.42
N GLY A 557 5.11 16.00 -56.32
CA GLY A 557 6.27 15.85 -57.19
C GLY A 557 7.16 14.66 -56.80
N PRO A 558 8.25 14.38 -57.54
CA PRO A 558 9.08 13.19 -57.33
C PRO A 558 9.77 13.11 -55.96
N LEU A 559 9.99 14.28 -55.32
CA LEU A 559 10.62 14.43 -54.01
C LEU A 559 9.72 15.16 -53.00
N LYS A 560 8.43 15.33 -53.31
CA LYS A 560 7.50 16.13 -52.50
C LYS A 560 6.13 15.48 -52.41
N ALA A 561 5.57 15.49 -51.21
CA ALA A 561 4.17 15.12 -50.98
C ALA A 561 3.51 16.13 -50.05
N GLU A 562 2.19 16.22 -50.10
CA GLU A 562 1.37 17.03 -49.20
C GLU A 562 0.45 16.12 -48.40
N VAL A 563 0.42 16.33 -47.09
CA VAL A 563 -0.52 15.69 -46.16
C VAL A 563 -1.53 16.72 -45.72
N ILE A 564 -2.81 16.40 -45.85
CA ILE A 564 -3.92 17.21 -45.35
C ILE A 564 -4.64 16.39 -44.29
N ILE A 565 -4.62 16.86 -43.04
CA ILE A 565 -5.32 16.24 -41.93
C ILE A 565 -6.42 17.19 -41.46
N LYS A 566 -7.67 16.73 -41.52
CA LYS A 566 -8.85 17.46 -41.07
C LYS A 566 -9.49 16.74 -39.88
N VAL A 567 -9.69 17.47 -38.79
CA VAL A 567 -10.30 16.98 -37.55
C VAL A 567 -11.57 17.78 -37.28
N CYS A 568 -12.72 17.11 -37.28
CA CYS A 568 -14.02 17.68 -36.95
C CYS A 568 -14.49 17.18 -35.57
N ALA A 569 -14.87 18.09 -34.67
CA ALA A 569 -15.42 17.75 -33.36
C ALA A 569 -16.95 17.58 -33.43
N ASP A 570 -17.46 16.35 -33.36
CA ASP A 570 -18.87 16.00 -33.57
C ASP A 570 -19.67 15.86 -32.25
N PHE A 571 -19.38 16.71 -31.24
CA PHE A 571 -20.07 16.75 -29.94
C PHE A 571 -20.59 18.15 -29.58
N ASN A 572 -21.32 18.28 -28.47
CA ASN A 572 -21.99 19.51 -28.06
C ASN A 572 -21.00 20.69 -27.89
N PRO A 573 -21.24 21.87 -28.50
CA PRO A 573 -20.39 23.06 -28.37
C PRO A 573 -20.16 23.58 -26.94
N SER A 574 -21.01 23.20 -25.97
CA SER A 574 -20.79 23.55 -24.56
C SER A 574 -19.63 22.78 -23.92
N ILE A 575 -19.22 21.66 -24.52
CA ILE A 575 -18.16 20.77 -24.04
C ILE A 575 -16.87 21.12 -24.79
N ASN A 576 -15.74 20.96 -24.11
CA ASN A 576 -14.41 21.17 -24.70
C ASN A 576 -13.57 19.91 -24.48
N ALA A 577 -12.88 19.46 -25.52
CA ALA A 577 -11.80 18.50 -25.41
C ALA A 577 -10.49 19.22 -25.10
N ASN A 578 -9.66 18.61 -24.25
CA ASN A 578 -8.36 19.15 -23.86
C ASN A 578 -7.24 18.23 -24.37
N THR A 579 -6.07 18.82 -24.62
CA THR A 579 -4.84 18.06 -24.92
C THR A 579 -5.03 17.09 -26.09
N VAL A 580 -5.59 17.59 -27.19
CA VAL A 580 -5.76 16.79 -28.41
C VAL A 580 -4.43 16.72 -29.13
N LEU A 581 -3.91 15.51 -29.34
CA LEU A 581 -2.65 15.28 -30.06
C LEU A 581 -2.92 14.34 -31.23
N VAL A 582 -2.60 14.80 -32.43
CA VAL A 582 -2.66 14.03 -33.67
C VAL A 582 -1.23 13.68 -34.08
N GLN A 583 -0.99 12.43 -34.42
CA GLN A 583 0.31 11.92 -34.82
C GLN A 583 0.18 11.12 -36.11
N MET A 584 1.17 11.25 -36.99
CA MET A 584 1.25 10.47 -38.22
C MET A 584 2.70 10.05 -38.49
N PRO A 585 2.99 8.75 -38.58
CA PRO A 585 4.28 8.28 -39.11
C PRO A 585 4.41 8.66 -40.58
N VAL A 586 5.50 9.32 -40.94
CA VAL A 586 5.82 9.70 -42.32
C VAL A 586 6.88 8.77 -42.90
N PRO A 587 7.05 8.69 -44.24
CA PRO A 587 8.05 7.82 -44.86
C PRO A 587 9.46 8.03 -44.30
N LYS A 588 10.24 6.95 -44.18
CA LYS A 588 11.56 6.97 -43.49
C LYS A 588 12.57 7.93 -44.10
N PHE A 589 12.48 8.17 -45.41
CA PHE A 589 13.34 9.10 -46.17
C PHE A 589 12.82 10.55 -46.16
N THR A 590 11.86 10.89 -45.30
CA THR A 590 11.44 12.29 -45.10
C THR A 590 12.56 13.07 -44.44
N ASN A 591 13.05 14.11 -45.13
CA ASN A 591 14.10 15.00 -44.66
C ASN A 591 13.51 16.19 -43.91
N ARG A 592 12.48 16.83 -44.49
CA ARG A 592 11.88 18.04 -43.93
C ARG A 592 10.36 18.02 -44.06
N VAL A 593 9.69 18.59 -43.06
CA VAL A 593 8.25 18.84 -43.05
C VAL A 593 8.00 20.32 -42.81
N ASN A 594 7.22 20.96 -43.69
CA ASN A 594 6.77 22.33 -43.51
C ASN A 594 5.27 22.33 -43.19
N PHE A 595 4.88 23.02 -42.13
CA PHE A 595 3.51 23.06 -41.64
C PHE A 595 2.80 24.35 -42.03
N GLU A 596 1.57 24.23 -42.50
CA GLU A 596 0.65 25.32 -42.79
C GLU A 596 -0.64 25.10 -41.98
N LEU A 597 -0.94 26.04 -41.10
CA LEU A 597 -2.11 26.04 -40.21
C LEU A 597 -3.08 27.14 -40.63
N ASP A 598 -4.39 26.88 -40.50
CA ASP A 598 -5.42 27.88 -40.78
C ASP A 598 -5.37 29.04 -39.78
N ARG A 599 -5.76 30.25 -40.22
CA ARG A 599 -5.60 31.52 -39.48
C ARG A 599 -6.35 31.59 -38.13
N GLU A 600 -7.26 30.65 -37.85
CA GLU A 600 -8.05 30.56 -36.61
C GLU A 600 -7.46 29.61 -35.53
N SER A 601 -6.26 29.07 -35.75
CA SER A 601 -5.64 28.03 -34.92
C SER A 601 -4.86 28.53 -33.69
N VAL A 602 -5.48 29.41 -32.88
CA VAL A 602 -4.83 30.00 -31.69
C VAL A 602 -4.49 28.91 -30.66
N GLY A 603 -3.20 28.65 -30.47
CA GLY A 603 -2.68 27.70 -29.47
C GLY A 603 -2.32 26.31 -30.01
N ASN A 604 -2.42 26.09 -31.33
CA ASN A 604 -1.96 24.87 -31.98
C ASN A 604 -0.43 24.87 -32.11
N THR A 605 0.18 23.71 -31.91
CA THR A 605 1.62 23.51 -32.10
C THR A 605 1.85 22.31 -33.00
N THR A 606 2.75 22.46 -33.97
CA THR A 606 3.15 21.40 -34.90
C THR A 606 4.63 21.12 -34.75
N ASP A 607 5.01 19.86 -34.76
CA ASP A 607 6.40 19.44 -34.64
C ASP A 607 6.69 18.24 -35.57
N PHE A 608 7.95 18.12 -35.99
CA PHE A 608 8.44 16.97 -36.75
C PHE A 608 9.55 16.28 -35.95
N LYS A 609 9.23 15.10 -35.41
CA LYS A 609 10.17 14.26 -34.68
C LYS A 609 11.01 13.46 -35.67
N GLU A 610 12.13 14.04 -36.08
CA GLU A 610 13.02 13.43 -37.08
C GLU A 610 13.53 12.03 -36.69
N ALA A 611 13.89 11.83 -35.42
CA ALA A 611 14.39 10.54 -34.92
C ALA A 611 13.40 9.38 -35.11
N ASN A 612 12.09 9.66 -35.00
CA ASN A 612 11.02 8.67 -35.13
C ASN A 612 10.26 8.78 -36.45
N LYS A 613 10.69 9.69 -37.35
CA LYS A 613 10.02 10.06 -38.60
C LYS A 613 8.51 10.22 -38.41
N ARG A 614 8.13 11.09 -37.47
CA ARG A 614 6.74 11.29 -37.05
C ARG A 614 6.37 12.77 -37.05
N LEU A 615 5.23 13.06 -37.66
CA LEU A 615 4.56 14.35 -37.59
C LEU A 615 3.68 14.39 -36.34
N GLU A 616 3.72 15.50 -35.60
CA GLU A 616 2.90 15.74 -34.41
C GLU A 616 2.16 17.07 -34.53
N TRP A 617 0.87 17.05 -34.21
CA TRP A 617 0.01 18.22 -34.18
C TRP A 617 -0.81 18.23 -32.89
N SER A 618 -0.50 19.19 -32.02
CA SER A 618 -1.14 19.36 -30.72
C SER A 618 -2.07 20.56 -30.74
N ILE A 619 -3.30 20.35 -30.28
CA ILE A 619 -4.35 21.34 -30.14
C ILE A 619 -4.72 21.38 -28.65
N LYS A 620 -4.44 22.51 -27.99
CA LYS A 620 -4.65 22.63 -26.53
C LYS A 620 -6.10 22.44 -26.12
N LYS A 621 -7.03 22.96 -26.93
CA LYS A 621 -8.46 22.96 -26.64
C LYS A 621 -9.25 22.91 -27.94
N VAL A 622 -10.19 21.96 -28.04
CA VAL A 622 -11.14 21.86 -29.16
C VAL A 622 -12.55 21.99 -28.62
N VAL A 623 -13.32 22.93 -29.18
CA VAL A 623 -14.74 23.13 -28.82
C VAL A 623 -15.60 22.18 -29.67
N GLY A 624 -16.69 21.67 -29.11
CA GLY A 624 -17.64 20.87 -29.89
C GLY A 624 -18.19 21.65 -31.10
N GLY A 625 -18.27 20.99 -32.26
CA GLY A 625 -18.66 21.61 -33.54
C GLY A 625 -17.53 22.33 -34.28
N ALA A 626 -16.33 22.45 -33.71
CA ALA A 626 -15.19 23.07 -34.38
C ALA A 626 -14.56 22.13 -35.42
N GLU A 627 -13.98 22.74 -36.45
CA GLU A 627 -13.19 22.06 -37.47
C GLU A 627 -11.78 22.65 -37.49
N HIS A 628 -10.79 21.77 -37.55
CA HIS A 628 -9.39 22.17 -37.67
C HIS A 628 -8.73 21.41 -38.82
N THR A 629 -7.95 22.12 -39.62
CA THR A 629 -7.18 21.53 -40.73
C THR A 629 -5.69 21.83 -40.55
N LEU A 630 -4.87 20.82 -40.81
CA LEU A 630 -3.42 20.89 -40.91
C LEU A 630 -2.99 20.51 -42.31
N ARG A 631 -2.16 21.34 -42.94
CA ARG A 631 -1.45 21.00 -44.17
C ARG A 631 0.03 20.83 -43.86
N ALA A 632 0.62 19.73 -44.29
CA ALA A 632 2.04 19.45 -44.08
C ALA A 632 2.70 19.05 -45.39
N LYS A 633 3.65 19.86 -45.85
CA LYS A 633 4.43 19.62 -47.07
C LYS A 633 5.70 18.85 -46.71
N LEU A 634 5.81 17.61 -47.19
CA LEU A 634 6.92 16.69 -47.01
C LEU A 634 7.96 16.88 -48.12
N THR A 635 9.24 16.88 -47.74
CA THR A 635 10.38 16.83 -48.68
C THR A 635 11.20 15.57 -48.43
N PHE A 636 11.49 14.83 -49.49
CA PHE A 636 12.17 13.53 -49.44
C PHE A 636 13.65 13.63 -49.84
N SER A 637 14.49 12.72 -49.33
CA SER A 637 15.90 12.62 -49.70
C SER A 637 16.16 11.77 -50.95
N GLN A 638 15.18 10.95 -51.36
CA GLN A 638 15.25 10.06 -52.52
C GLN A 638 13.92 10.08 -53.28
N GLU A 639 13.96 9.76 -54.58
CA GLU A 639 12.74 9.66 -55.40
C GLU A 639 11.85 8.50 -54.93
N LEU A 640 10.54 8.71 -55.02
CA LEU A 640 9.53 7.73 -54.62
C LEU A 640 9.56 6.50 -55.54
N LEU A 641 10.10 5.38 -55.04
CA LEU A 641 10.07 4.08 -55.70
C LEU A 641 8.95 3.21 -55.11
N GLY A 642 7.69 3.64 -55.24
CA GLY A 642 6.54 2.88 -54.75
C GLY A 642 5.35 3.75 -54.33
N ASN A 643 4.30 3.10 -53.81
CA ASN A 643 3.12 3.80 -53.28
C ASN A 643 3.46 4.40 -51.91
N ILE A 644 3.57 5.73 -51.83
CA ILE A 644 3.89 6.48 -50.61
C ILE A 644 2.98 6.13 -49.42
N MET A 645 1.74 5.73 -49.69
CA MET A 645 0.75 5.39 -48.68
C MET A 645 1.09 4.09 -47.93
N LYS A 646 1.89 3.20 -48.53
CA LYS A 646 2.37 1.99 -47.84
C LYS A 646 3.52 2.27 -46.87
N GLU A 647 4.27 3.33 -47.11
CA GLU A 647 5.41 3.73 -46.28
C GLU A 647 5.03 4.73 -45.20
N ALA A 648 3.94 5.47 -45.41
CA ALA A 648 3.29 6.28 -44.39
C ALA A 648 2.44 5.40 -43.45
N GLY A 649 2.50 5.69 -42.16
CA GLY A 649 1.66 5.02 -41.17
C GLY A 649 0.28 5.68 -41.07
N PRO A 650 -0.69 5.03 -40.41
CA PRO A 650 -2.00 5.62 -40.20
C PRO A 650 -1.93 6.83 -39.26
N VAL A 651 -2.92 7.72 -39.36
CA VAL A 651 -3.03 8.88 -38.47
C VAL A 651 -3.64 8.41 -37.15
N SER A 652 -2.95 8.61 -36.03
CA SER A 652 -3.44 8.30 -34.69
C SER A 652 -3.76 9.59 -33.93
N MET A 653 -4.81 9.56 -33.12
CA MET A 653 -5.23 10.70 -32.31
C MET A 653 -5.37 10.30 -30.85
N THR A 654 -4.89 11.15 -29.94
CA THR A 654 -5.14 11.05 -28.51
C THR A 654 -5.86 12.30 -28.03
N PHE A 655 -6.81 12.14 -27.11
CA PHE A 655 -7.60 13.23 -26.57
C PHE A 655 -8.24 12.83 -25.23
N ASP A 656 -8.60 13.85 -24.45
CA ASP A 656 -9.42 13.73 -23.25
C ASP A 656 -10.62 14.67 -23.34
N ILE A 657 -11.84 14.14 -23.22
CA ILE A 657 -13.08 14.91 -23.21
C ILE A 657 -13.73 14.79 -21.83
N PRO A 658 -13.57 15.79 -20.95
CA PRO A 658 -14.25 15.81 -19.67
C PRO A 658 -15.76 16.09 -19.83
N MET A 659 -16.55 15.51 -18.94
CA MET A 659 -18.01 15.62 -18.88
C MET A 659 -18.74 15.12 -20.15
N TYR A 660 -18.11 14.19 -20.87
CA TYR A 660 -18.68 13.52 -22.05
C TYR A 660 -18.71 12.01 -21.83
N HIS A 661 -19.69 11.35 -22.43
CA HIS A 661 -19.93 9.92 -22.36
C HIS A 661 -20.48 9.47 -23.72
N ALA A 662 -19.70 8.67 -24.45
CA ALA A 662 -20.01 8.19 -25.79
C ALA A 662 -21.00 7.01 -25.75
N SER A 663 -20.99 6.20 -24.68
CA SER A 663 -21.89 5.05 -24.51
C SER A 663 -23.34 5.45 -24.15
N ARG A 664 -23.56 6.72 -23.77
CA ARG A 664 -24.82 7.21 -23.16
C ARG A 664 -25.16 6.59 -21.79
N LEU A 665 -24.24 5.82 -21.20
CA LEU A 665 -24.37 5.33 -19.84
C LEU A 665 -24.34 6.49 -18.85
N GLN A 666 -25.34 6.55 -17.98
CA GLN A 666 -25.52 7.59 -16.98
C GLN A 666 -25.84 7.00 -15.62
N VAL A 667 -25.28 7.62 -14.59
CA VAL A 667 -25.66 7.40 -13.20
C VAL A 667 -26.92 8.21 -12.91
N LYS A 668 -28.06 7.52 -12.74
CA LYS A 668 -29.36 8.14 -12.43
C LYS A 668 -29.39 8.70 -11.01
N TYR A 669 -28.99 7.88 -10.04
CA TYR A 669 -28.87 8.31 -8.65
C TYR A 669 -27.77 7.56 -7.91
N LEU A 670 -27.23 8.23 -6.89
CA LEU A 670 -26.26 7.67 -5.95
C LEU A 670 -26.81 7.85 -4.52
N GLN A 671 -27.34 6.77 -3.96
CA GLN A 671 -27.87 6.74 -2.62
C GLN A 671 -26.85 6.14 -1.65
N ILE A 672 -26.75 6.74 -0.46
CA ILE A 672 -25.90 6.26 0.63
C ILE A 672 -26.83 5.95 1.78
N ALA A 673 -26.79 4.72 2.28
CA ALA A 673 -27.62 4.27 3.40
C ALA A 673 -27.28 5.10 4.64
N LYS A 674 -28.28 5.80 5.18
CA LYS A 674 -28.10 6.71 6.31
C LYS A 674 -28.05 5.93 7.62
N LYS A 675 -26.94 6.01 8.35
CA LYS A 675 -26.90 5.61 9.78
C LYS A 675 -27.46 6.69 10.72
N SER A 676 -27.56 7.96 10.28
CA SER A 676 -28.01 9.11 11.09
C SER A 676 -28.68 10.19 10.24
N LYS A 677 -29.72 10.86 10.77
CA LYS A 677 -30.46 11.95 10.10
C LYS A 677 -29.65 13.24 9.92
N ALA A 678 -28.53 13.41 10.64
CA ALA A 678 -27.78 14.66 10.69
C ALA A 678 -26.59 14.72 9.69
N HIS A 679 -26.36 13.67 8.91
CA HIS A 679 -25.16 13.53 8.09
C HIS A 679 -25.52 13.36 6.60
N ASN A 680 -25.06 14.26 5.73
CA ASN A 680 -25.23 14.13 4.28
C ASN A 680 -23.87 14.30 3.57
N PRO A 681 -23.20 13.20 3.18
CA PRO A 681 -21.91 13.26 2.51
C PRO A 681 -22.03 13.90 1.12
N TYR A 682 -20.94 14.51 0.64
CA TYR A 682 -20.90 15.08 -0.71
C TYR A 682 -20.79 13.97 -1.76
N ARG A 683 -21.52 14.12 -2.86
CA ARG A 683 -21.56 13.16 -3.98
C ARG A 683 -21.05 13.86 -5.22
N TRP A 684 -20.11 13.22 -5.89
CA TRP A 684 -19.56 13.72 -7.13
C TRP A 684 -19.62 12.62 -8.19
N VAL A 685 -20.12 12.98 -9.37
CA VAL A 685 -20.10 12.11 -10.55
C VAL A 685 -19.41 12.87 -11.67
N ARG A 686 -18.40 12.26 -12.30
CA ARG A 686 -17.78 12.79 -13.52
C ARG A 686 -17.81 11.75 -14.62
N TYR A 687 -17.92 12.22 -15.85
CA TYR A 687 -17.78 11.42 -17.05
C TYR A 687 -16.52 11.86 -17.77
N VAL A 688 -15.69 10.92 -18.22
CA VAL A 688 -14.47 11.22 -18.96
C VAL A 688 -14.37 10.24 -20.12
N THR A 689 -14.32 10.76 -21.35
CA THR A 689 -14.04 9.94 -22.53
C THR A 689 -12.61 10.20 -23.00
N GLN A 690 -11.84 9.12 -23.16
CA GLN A 690 -10.44 9.15 -23.56
C GLN A 690 -10.24 8.30 -24.81
N ALA A 691 -9.29 8.70 -25.66
CA ALA A 691 -8.84 7.86 -26.76
C ALA A 691 -7.99 6.69 -26.25
N ASN A 692 -8.29 5.47 -26.69
CA ASN A 692 -7.42 4.30 -26.52
C ASN A 692 -6.66 4.01 -27.82
N SER A 693 -7.37 3.50 -28.84
CA SER A 693 -6.86 3.31 -30.19
C SER A 693 -7.74 4.06 -31.19
N TYR A 694 -7.38 5.31 -31.49
CA TYR A 694 -8.16 6.17 -32.38
C TYR A 694 -7.38 6.46 -33.66
N VAL A 695 -7.67 5.72 -34.73
CA VAL A 695 -6.78 5.59 -35.88
C VAL A 695 -7.55 5.78 -37.19
N ALA A 696 -7.03 6.61 -38.09
CA ALA A 696 -7.50 6.73 -39.45
C ALA A 696 -6.48 6.15 -40.43
N ARG A 697 -6.89 5.11 -41.18
CA ARG A 697 -6.06 4.50 -42.21
C ARG A 697 -6.01 5.39 -43.44
N LEU A 698 -4.83 5.46 -44.07
CA LEU A 698 -4.66 6.20 -45.32
C LEU A 698 -5.10 5.38 -46.53
N PHE A 699 -5.02 4.04 -46.46
CA PHE A 699 -5.40 3.12 -47.54
C PHE A 699 -6.36 2.04 -47.03
N LEU A 700 -7.03 1.35 -47.97
CA LEU A 700 -8.02 0.29 -47.72
C LEU A 700 -7.43 -0.92 -46.98
#